data_AF-A0A2P4T1R3-F1
#
_entry.id   AF-A0A2P4T1R3-F1
#
_cell.length_a   1.000
_cell.length_b   1.000
_cell.length_c   1.000
_cell.angle_alpha   90.00
_cell.angle_beta   90.00
_cell.angle_gamma   90.00
#
_symmetry.space_group_name_H-M   'P 1'
#
loop_
_entity.id
_entity.type
_entity.pdbx_description
1 polymer ?
#
loop_
_entity_poly.entity_id
_entity_poly.type
_entity_poly.pdbx_seq_one_letter_code
_entity_poly.pdbx_strand_id
1 'polypeptide(L)'
;DILNELKAIFQCSEPEEICIPEPITTLNQEEKQIDVVQSLGKKRKNKDKEGDKAVPVKKIIGDGTRDPFQSYSWVSQTTGVVISDRTMEILRYRLIGPLSHSVLTETLKAASIQTEMVDSESELNNWWVENCKDSEKVSLHHRQTAIFELLEGISSPSEMPPGTILGLTVGDPRVNLPKKKTKAMPDPEKYQDNDKVRQLYLEGVPIECAHSFIWDQDICKNVTENKISEQELNKMRAQLLVPGSQLDLGPCESKIPILLVQQPGKMAGEDRPGWGSGWDIYLPKGWGMAFWIPFIYRGVRVGGLQEASKHSEYQRTPHTPDDFPDCPAGVQFAKELESSLLDKFKRRPPAKRANYIKLGTLSPFICPWGQLVKSWEGRMKASEEIVHPSSPYAEHCTTEGHDFCDHKPKVEKEASPETGEVEETMEISSEDAIKTEDDPGTQDFGERGETIRSDFIVLRSEKLLMQLSAWCYPTSGKDRRPRLVSRLGGKEMTEDVLLPILMSYPRALVWVNLSLLRKGNPELHAMICIPTEDDLVHLSKDRLFCGPQEPKHRDIFKHKVQKLKEIKRKKKEEDNVKAQESNPPSVPEKERTEECKDLILGLWSGTLPDVTSHCSRTLLGYVTRGDFSLATGCGEALGFVSLTGLLCMLHGQPADKKGIVLLRTPASLQYRFARLSIEV
;
A
#
# COMPACT_ATOMS: atom_id res chain seq x y z
N ASP A 1 -11.22 -9.32 4.39
CA ASP A 1 -10.10 -10.25 4.18
C ASP A 1 -9.42 -10.63 5.48
N ILE A 2 -8.59 -9.77 6.08
CA ILE A 2 -7.81 -10.11 7.30
C ILE A 2 -8.68 -10.60 8.45
N LEU A 3 -9.82 -9.95 8.73
CA LEU A 3 -10.72 -10.40 9.81
C LEU A 3 -11.21 -11.84 9.59
N ASN A 4 -11.54 -12.21 8.35
CA ASN A 4 -12.02 -13.56 8.03
C ASN A 4 -10.89 -14.58 8.18
N GLU A 5 -9.67 -14.21 7.77
CA GLU A 5 -8.46 -15.03 7.93
C GLU A 5 -8.14 -15.26 9.42
N LEU A 6 -8.14 -14.20 10.24
CA LEU A 6 -7.91 -14.30 11.68
C LEU A 6 -8.97 -15.18 12.36
N LYS A 7 -10.25 -15.00 12.02
CA LYS A 7 -11.32 -15.86 12.54
C LYS A 7 -11.11 -17.33 12.19
N ALA A 8 -10.69 -17.62 10.95
CA ALA A 8 -10.44 -18.98 10.50
C ALA A 8 -9.23 -19.62 11.22
N ILE A 9 -8.12 -18.87 11.36
CA ILE A 9 -6.90 -19.34 12.02
C ILE A 9 -7.13 -19.61 13.50
N PHE A 10 -7.74 -18.66 14.21
CA PHE A 10 -7.97 -18.78 15.65
C PHE A 10 -9.23 -19.55 16.01
N GLN A 11 -10.02 -19.97 15.00
CA GLN A 11 -11.31 -20.63 15.19
C GLN A 11 -12.25 -19.82 16.10
N CYS A 12 -12.21 -18.49 15.98
CA CYS A 12 -13.04 -17.61 16.80
C CYS A 12 -14.48 -17.63 16.29
N SER A 13 -15.42 -17.83 17.21
CA SER A 13 -16.85 -17.74 16.95
C SER A 13 -17.44 -16.53 17.65
N GLU A 14 -18.65 -16.14 17.25
CA GLU A 14 -19.40 -15.13 17.96
C GLU A 14 -19.69 -15.65 19.37
N PRO A 15 -19.56 -14.81 20.40
CA PRO A 15 -19.96 -15.22 21.74
C PRO A 15 -21.43 -15.63 21.71
N GLU A 16 -21.76 -16.79 22.27
CA GLU A 16 -23.16 -17.19 22.49
C GLU A 16 -23.80 -16.18 23.45
N GLU A 17 -24.57 -15.22 22.92
CA GLU A 17 -25.34 -14.31 23.76
C GLU A 17 -26.46 -15.08 24.46
N ILE A 18 -26.31 -15.29 25.77
CA ILE A 18 -27.45 -15.46 26.67
C ILE A 18 -28.13 -14.09 26.75
N CYS A 19 -29.21 -13.88 26.00
CA CYS A 19 -30.03 -12.67 26.13
C CYS A 19 -30.53 -12.52 27.57
N ILE A 20 -29.98 -11.56 28.31
CA ILE A 20 -30.70 -10.90 29.41
C ILE A 20 -31.18 -9.57 28.85
N PRO A 21 -32.49 -9.40 28.56
CA PRO A 21 -32.99 -8.13 28.04
C PRO A 21 -32.89 -7.05 29.12
N GLU A 22 -32.03 -6.06 28.93
CA GLU A 22 -32.15 -4.78 29.63
C GLU A 22 -33.36 -4.00 29.08
N PRO A 23 -34.11 -3.29 29.95
CA PRO A 23 -35.41 -2.75 29.59
C PRO A 23 -35.26 -1.59 28.58
N ILE A 24 -35.96 -1.75 27.46
CA ILE A 24 -36.16 -0.72 26.45
C ILE A 24 -36.93 0.45 27.10
N THR A 25 -36.27 1.58 27.29
CA THR A 25 -36.98 2.84 27.56
C THR A 25 -37.64 3.30 26.27
N THR A 26 -38.92 2.99 26.13
CA THR A 26 -39.79 3.49 25.05
C THR A 26 -39.85 5.01 25.07
N LEU A 27 -39.37 5.66 24.00
CA LEU A 27 -39.70 7.04 23.68
C LEU A 27 -40.53 7.04 22.39
N ASN A 28 -41.81 7.36 22.56
CA ASN A 28 -42.82 7.47 21.52
C ASN A 28 -42.33 8.34 20.35
N GLN A 29 -42.23 7.74 19.16
CA GLN A 29 -42.16 8.48 17.91
C GLN A 29 -43.58 8.86 17.50
N GLU A 30 -43.91 10.14 17.58
CA GLU A 30 -45.04 10.67 16.80
C GLU A 30 -44.65 10.61 15.31
N GLU A 31 -45.32 9.74 14.58
CA GLU A 31 -45.33 9.72 13.12
C GLU A 31 -45.79 11.08 12.59
N LYS A 32 -44.93 11.75 11.80
CA LYS A 32 -45.38 12.79 10.86
C LYS A 32 -44.99 12.40 9.45
N GLN A 33 -46.03 12.20 8.64
CA GLN A 33 -45.99 11.95 7.21
C GLN A 33 -45.06 12.93 6.49
N ILE A 34 -44.18 12.37 5.65
CA ILE A 34 -43.36 13.13 4.71
C ILE A 34 -44.20 13.34 3.45
N ASP A 35 -44.66 14.57 3.25
CA ASP A 35 -45.25 15.01 1.99
C ASP A 35 -44.15 15.59 1.10
N VAL A 36 -44.08 15.11 -0.13
CA VAL A 36 -43.04 15.44 -1.12
C VAL A 36 -43.36 16.79 -1.76
N VAL A 37 -42.53 17.82 -1.52
CA VAL A 37 -42.56 19.06 -2.31
C VAL A 37 -41.17 19.45 -2.79
N GLN A 38 -41.02 19.42 -4.12
CA GLN A 38 -39.94 20.06 -4.86
C GLN A 38 -40.07 21.59 -4.78
N SER A 39 -39.00 22.32 -4.41
CA SER A 39 -38.67 23.58 -5.08
C SER A 39 -37.31 24.16 -4.69
N LEU A 40 -36.54 24.42 -5.76
CA LEU A 40 -35.52 25.44 -6.03
C LEU A 40 -35.21 26.49 -4.94
N GLY A 41 -33.90 26.69 -4.75
CA GLY A 41 -33.32 27.56 -3.74
C GLY A 41 -33.57 29.06 -3.90
N LYS A 42 -33.53 29.74 -2.75
CA LYS A 42 -33.18 31.16 -2.59
C LYS A 42 -32.67 31.38 -1.17
N LYS A 43 -31.49 31.99 -1.05
CA LYS A 43 -30.91 32.51 0.20
C LYS A 43 -31.86 33.55 0.82
N ARG A 44 -32.28 33.34 2.06
CA ARG A 44 -32.73 34.42 2.96
C ARG A 44 -32.18 34.18 4.36
N LYS A 45 -31.54 35.24 4.87
CA LYS A 45 -30.97 35.37 6.21
C LYS A 45 -32.13 35.71 7.15
N ASN A 46 -32.58 34.78 7.98
CA ASN A 46 -33.55 35.08 9.03
C ASN A 46 -32.83 35.59 10.27
N LYS A 47 -33.33 36.71 10.80
CA LYS A 47 -32.99 37.21 12.13
C LYS A 47 -33.90 36.46 13.10
N ASP A 48 -33.33 35.60 13.93
CA ASP A 48 -34.07 34.99 15.02
C ASP A 48 -33.80 35.79 16.31
N LYS A 49 -34.86 36.47 16.77
CA LYS A 49 -35.05 36.76 18.19
C LYS A 49 -35.88 35.62 18.75
N GLU A 50 -35.51 35.18 19.96
CA GLU A 50 -36.34 34.45 20.93
C GLU A 50 -36.36 32.91 20.84
N GLY A 51 -35.88 32.28 21.94
CA GLY A 51 -36.09 30.88 22.30
C GLY A 51 -34.92 29.94 22.02
N ASP A 52 -34.18 29.56 23.07
CA ASP A 52 -33.25 28.42 23.09
C ASP A 52 -33.95 27.14 22.58
N LYS A 53 -33.90 26.89 21.28
CA LYS A 53 -34.07 25.55 20.74
C LYS A 53 -32.70 24.91 20.77
N ALA A 54 -32.45 24.10 21.80
CA ALA A 54 -31.30 23.24 21.89
C ALA A 54 -31.14 22.49 20.56
N VAL A 55 -30.12 22.85 19.79
CA VAL A 55 -29.72 22.08 18.62
C VAL A 55 -29.38 20.69 19.16
N PRO A 56 -30.01 19.60 18.67
CA PRO A 56 -29.71 18.27 19.19
C PRO A 56 -28.21 18.03 19.05
N VAL A 57 -27.52 17.78 20.17
CA VAL A 57 -26.13 17.37 20.14
C VAL A 57 -26.09 16.12 19.28
N LYS A 58 -25.50 16.22 18.08
CA LYS A 58 -25.32 15.07 17.21
C LYS A 58 -24.42 14.11 17.98
N LYS A 59 -24.99 13.05 18.57
CA LYS A 59 -24.20 11.96 19.14
C LYS A 59 -23.28 11.46 18.04
N ILE A 60 -21.98 11.41 18.32
CA ILE A 60 -20.99 10.88 17.38
C ILE A 60 -21.15 9.36 17.45
N ILE A 61 -22.03 8.83 16.61
CA ILE A 61 -22.25 7.39 16.51
C ILE A 61 -21.12 6.87 15.62
N GLY A 62 -20.11 6.25 16.22
CA GLY A 62 -19.03 5.59 15.46
C GLY A 62 -19.59 4.55 14.49
N ASP A 63 -20.57 3.77 14.95
CA ASP A 63 -21.20 2.67 14.22
C ASP A 63 -22.60 3.00 13.66
N GLY A 64 -22.93 4.29 13.42
CA GLY A 64 -24.27 4.67 12.94
C GLY A 64 -24.64 4.12 11.56
N THR A 65 -23.67 3.53 10.85
CA THR A 65 -23.81 2.88 9.54
C THR A 65 -23.76 1.35 9.61
N ARG A 66 -23.46 0.76 10.77
CA ARG A 66 -23.30 -0.67 10.95
C ARG A 66 -24.62 -1.28 11.45
N ASP A 67 -24.89 -2.51 11.04
CA ASP A 67 -26.06 -3.25 11.50
C ASP A 67 -25.92 -3.52 13.02
N PRO A 68 -26.92 -3.17 13.87
CA PRO A 68 -26.92 -3.47 15.29
C PRO A 68 -26.63 -4.94 15.64
N PHE A 69 -26.95 -5.87 14.73
CA PHE A 69 -26.76 -7.31 14.93
C PHE A 69 -25.37 -7.81 14.53
N GLN A 70 -24.47 -6.94 14.06
CA GLN A 70 -23.14 -7.36 13.62
C GLN A 70 -22.14 -7.37 14.79
N SER A 71 -21.76 -8.56 15.26
CA SER A 71 -20.85 -8.75 16.41
C SER A 71 -19.55 -7.94 16.30
N TYR A 72 -19.13 -7.37 17.43
CA TYR A 72 -17.92 -6.53 17.56
C TYR A 72 -16.71 -7.30 18.11
N SER A 73 -16.94 -8.47 18.69
CA SER A 73 -15.90 -9.33 19.22
C SER A 73 -16.18 -10.80 18.92
N TRP A 74 -15.11 -11.57 18.76
CA TRP A 74 -15.15 -13.02 18.57
C TRP A 74 -14.13 -13.65 19.50
N VAL A 75 -14.48 -14.78 20.10
CA VAL A 75 -13.64 -15.45 21.08
C VAL A 75 -13.34 -16.86 20.61
N SER A 76 -12.09 -17.25 20.71
CA SER A 76 -11.66 -18.64 20.55
C SER A 76 -11.79 -19.35 21.89
N GLN A 77 -12.70 -20.31 21.99
CA GLN A 77 -12.87 -21.11 23.21
C GLN A 77 -11.64 -21.98 23.52
N THR A 78 -10.86 -22.35 22.49
CA THR A 78 -9.69 -23.23 22.63
C THR A 78 -8.44 -22.46 23.05
N THR A 79 -8.20 -21.29 22.46
CA THR A 79 -6.97 -20.51 22.69
C THR A 79 -7.15 -19.35 23.66
N GLY A 80 -8.40 -18.97 23.97
CA GLY A 80 -8.72 -17.77 24.74
C GLY A 80 -8.48 -16.45 24.00
N VAL A 81 -8.10 -16.51 22.71
CA VAL A 81 -7.85 -15.31 21.89
C VAL A 81 -9.16 -14.58 21.64
N VAL A 82 -9.15 -13.27 21.90
CA VAL A 82 -10.28 -12.36 21.63
C VAL A 82 -9.93 -11.45 20.47
N ILE A 83 -10.70 -11.54 19.39
CA ILE A 83 -10.63 -10.61 18.26
C ILE A 83 -11.66 -9.52 18.52
N SER A 84 -11.25 -8.27 18.60
CA SER A 84 -12.16 -7.12 18.74
C SER A 84 -12.02 -6.19 17.55
N ASP A 85 -13.11 -5.96 16.83
CA ASP A 85 -13.16 -4.98 15.76
C ASP A 85 -13.28 -3.55 16.32
N ARG A 86 -12.54 -2.62 15.74
CA ARG A 86 -12.41 -1.22 16.17
C ARG A 86 -12.51 -0.24 15.01
N THR A 87 -13.14 -0.62 13.89
CA THR A 87 -13.14 0.15 12.62
C THR A 87 -13.57 1.62 12.69
N MET A 88 -14.22 2.09 13.76
CA MET A 88 -14.63 3.49 13.94
C MET A 88 -14.41 4.03 15.38
N GLU A 89 -13.53 3.39 16.16
CA GLU A 89 -13.28 3.79 17.56
C GLU A 89 -12.14 4.80 17.72
N ILE A 90 -11.10 4.65 16.90
CA ILE A 90 -9.89 5.46 16.94
C ILE A 90 -9.70 6.12 15.58
N LEU A 91 -9.50 7.43 15.59
CA LEU A 91 -9.14 8.21 14.41
C LEU A 91 -7.63 8.33 14.32
N ARG A 92 -7.12 8.35 13.08
CA ARG A 92 -5.71 8.56 12.77
C ARG A 92 -5.56 9.74 11.83
N TYR A 93 -4.75 10.72 12.22
CA TYR A 93 -4.31 11.79 11.32
C TYR A 93 -2.83 11.65 11.02
N ARG A 94 -2.47 11.68 9.74
CA ARG A 94 -1.09 11.66 9.29
C ARG A 94 -0.63 13.08 8.95
N LEU A 95 0.31 13.59 9.73
CA LEU A 95 0.92 14.90 9.58
C LEU A 95 2.33 14.74 8.98
N ILE A 96 2.48 15.01 7.68
CA ILE A 96 3.75 14.85 6.96
C ILE A 96 4.43 16.22 6.79
N GLY A 97 5.72 16.27 7.07
CA GLY A 97 6.59 17.41 6.75
C GLY A 97 7.54 17.81 7.88
N PRO A 98 8.59 18.59 7.56
CA PRO A 98 9.62 18.96 8.52
C PRO A 98 9.08 19.84 9.67
N LEU A 99 8.07 20.67 9.40
CA LEU A 99 7.43 21.53 10.41
C LEU A 99 6.40 20.80 11.29
N SER A 100 6.29 19.47 11.16
CA SER A 100 5.32 18.68 11.94
C SER A 100 5.58 18.78 13.45
N HIS A 101 6.85 18.83 13.89
CA HIS A 101 7.19 19.07 15.30
C HIS A 101 6.63 20.41 15.79
N SER A 102 6.94 21.52 15.11
CA SER A 102 6.45 22.85 15.49
C SER A 102 4.93 22.92 15.48
N VAL A 103 4.28 22.30 14.50
CA VAL A 103 2.81 22.23 14.46
C VAL A 103 2.26 21.47 15.68
N LEU A 104 2.86 20.33 16.04
CA LEU A 104 2.43 19.54 17.20
C LEU A 104 2.61 20.32 18.50
N THR A 105 3.81 20.86 18.77
CA THR A 105 4.14 21.55 20.02
C THR A 105 3.42 22.88 20.20
N GLU A 106 3.16 23.63 19.11
CA GLU A 106 2.37 24.87 19.18
C GLU A 106 0.85 24.63 19.31
N THR A 107 0.36 23.44 18.96
CA THR A 107 -1.07 23.11 18.96
C THR A 107 -1.48 22.36 20.22
N LEU A 108 -0.69 21.35 20.60
CA LEU A 108 -0.97 20.45 21.70
C LEU A 108 -0.19 20.88 22.93
N LYS A 109 -0.85 20.84 24.08
CA LYS A 109 -0.21 21.03 25.38
C LYS A 109 -0.49 19.81 26.23
N ALA A 110 0.53 19.31 26.93
CA ALA A 110 0.36 18.25 27.89
C ALA A 110 -0.67 18.65 28.95
N ALA A 111 -1.50 17.70 29.36
CA ALA A 111 -2.50 17.90 30.40
C ALA A 111 -1.81 18.31 31.72
N SER A 112 -2.32 19.35 32.37
CA SER A 112 -1.93 19.67 33.74
C SER A 112 -2.33 18.54 34.71
N ILE A 113 -1.46 18.26 35.67
CA ILE A 113 -1.73 17.30 36.76
C ILE A 113 -2.74 17.92 37.72
N GLN A 114 -3.69 17.10 38.17
CA GLN A 114 -4.74 17.51 39.10
C GLN A 114 -4.85 16.46 40.20
N THR A 115 -4.57 16.84 41.44
CA THR A 115 -4.57 15.95 42.62
C THR A 115 -5.79 16.11 43.51
N GLU A 116 -6.55 17.21 43.38
CA GLU A 116 -7.71 17.52 44.21
C GLU A 116 -8.99 17.62 43.36
N MET A 117 -10.08 16.99 43.83
CA MET A 117 -11.41 17.17 43.23
C MET A 117 -11.94 18.52 43.68
N VAL A 118 -12.23 19.42 42.74
CA VAL A 118 -12.91 20.68 43.05
C VAL A 118 -14.39 20.39 43.24
N ASP A 119 -14.96 20.89 44.34
CA ASP A 119 -16.29 20.54 44.87
C ASP A 119 -17.40 20.37 43.82
N SER A 120 -18.10 19.23 43.94
CA SER A 120 -19.51 18.98 43.59
C SER A 120 -20.06 19.64 42.32
N GLU A 121 -19.68 19.15 41.12
CA GLU A 121 -20.56 19.12 39.91
C GLU A 121 -19.88 18.65 38.60
N SER A 122 -18.57 18.35 38.57
CA SER A 122 -17.91 17.92 37.32
C SER A 122 -17.27 16.53 37.41
N GLU A 123 -18.06 15.48 37.12
CA GLU A 123 -17.58 14.11 36.85
C GLU A 123 -16.68 14.01 35.58
N LEU A 124 -16.39 15.14 34.94
CA LEU A 124 -15.81 15.30 33.61
C LEU A 124 -14.39 14.73 33.47
N ASN A 125 -13.65 14.55 34.57
CA ASN A 125 -12.22 14.19 34.60
C ASN A 125 -11.84 13.23 35.75
N ASN A 126 -12.80 12.52 36.34
CA ASN A 126 -12.54 11.66 37.51
C ASN A 126 -11.41 10.65 37.25
N TRP A 127 -11.40 10.06 36.06
CA TRP A 127 -10.37 9.10 35.64
C TRP A 127 -8.95 9.72 35.70
N TRP A 128 -8.79 10.99 35.33
CA TRP A 128 -7.48 11.66 35.33
C TRP A 128 -7.03 11.98 36.75
N VAL A 129 -7.95 12.46 37.60
CA VAL A 129 -7.65 12.74 39.02
C VAL A 129 -7.25 11.45 39.74
N GLU A 130 -7.98 10.35 39.52
CA GLU A 130 -7.61 9.03 40.05
C GLU A 130 -6.25 8.57 39.54
N ASN A 131 -5.97 8.78 38.26
CA ASN A 131 -4.69 8.45 37.66
C ASN A 131 -3.54 9.29 38.25
N CYS A 132 -3.78 10.57 38.55
CA CYS A 132 -2.82 11.46 39.18
C CYS A 132 -2.59 11.21 40.68
N LYS A 133 -3.42 10.39 41.36
CA LYS A 133 -3.13 9.94 42.73
C LYS A 133 -1.97 8.95 42.79
N ASP A 134 -1.67 8.28 41.67
CA ASP A 134 -0.56 7.35 41.55
C ASP A 134 0.74 8.10 41.20
N SER A 135 1.69 8.09 42.14
CA SER A 135 2.99 8.74 42.00
C SER A 135 3.77 8.26 40.77
N GLU A 136 3.68 6.98 40.42
CA GLU A 136 4.39 6.42 39.27
C GLU A 136 3.83 6.95 37.96
N LYS A 137 2.50 7.05 37.86
CA LYS A 137 1.83 7.58 36.66
C LYS A 137 2.04 9.08 36.49
N VAL A 138 2.12 9.82 37.59
CA VAL A 138 2.52 11.24 37.56
C VAL A 138 3.96 11.40 37.07
N SER A 139 4.89 10.60 37.60
CA SER A 139 6.28 10.57 37.13
C SER A 139 6.38 10.22 35.64
N LEU A 140 5.59 9.24 35.19
CA LEU A 140 5.51 8.86 33.77
C LEU A 140 5.00 10.02 32.90
N HIS A 141 3.91 10.68 33.30
CA HIS A 141 3.35 11.81 32.56
C HIS A 141 4.34 12.99 32.46
N HIS A 142 5.10 13.27 33.53
CA HIS A 142 6.19 14.25 33.47
C HIS A 142 7.28 13.86 32.48
N ARG A 143 7.69 12.59 32.45
CA ARG A 143 8.68 12.08 31.50
C ARG A 143 8.18 12.18 30.05
N GLN A 144 6.93 11.78 29.79
CA GLN A 144 6.28 11.93 28.48
C GLN A 144 6.22 13.40 28.04
N THR A 145 5.85 14.30 28.96
CA THR A 145 5.79 15.74 28.69
C THR A 145 7.16 16.32 28.37
N ALA A 146 8.19 15.95 29.15
CA ALA A 146 9.56 16.41 28.91
C ALA A 146 10.07 15.96 27.52
N ILE A 147 9.79 14.72 27.11
CA ILE A 147 10.16 14.22 25.77
C ILE A 147 9.39 14.98 24.68
N PHE A 148 8.10 15.22 24.88
CA PHE A 148 7.28 15.97 23.93
C PHE A 148 7.81 17.40 23.72
N GLU A 149 8.24 18.06 24.78
CA GLU A 149 8.84 19.40 24.71
C GLU A 149 10.22 19.39 24.02
N LEU A 150 11.01 18.32 24.21
CA LEU A 150 12.28 18.16 23.50
C LEU A 150 12.12 18.04 21.98
N LEU A 151 10.94 17.64 21.47
CA LEU A 151 10.68 17.60 20.02
C LEU A 151 10.82 18.96 19.35
N GLU A 152 10.59 20.06 20.08
CA GLU A 152 10.75 21.41 19.56
C GLU A 152 12.21 21.75 19.24
N GLY A 153 13.15 21.13 19.96
CA GLY A 153 14.60 21.25 19.71
C GLY A 153 15.11 20.36 18.58
N ILE A 154 14.26 19.53 17.96
CA ILE A 154 14.63 18.63 16.86
C ILE A 154 14.22 19.26 15.53
N SER A 155 15.17 19.35 14.59
CA SER A 155 14.99 20.11 13.35
C SER A 155 14.03 19.44 12.37
N SER A 156 13.99 18.10 12.36
CA SER A 156 13.16 17.32 11.45
C SER A 156 12.69 16.01 12.10
N PRO A 157 11.45 15.56 11.83
CA PRO A 157 10.97 14.24 12.26
C PRO A 157 11.79 13.08 11.69
N SER A 158 12.53 13.28 10.59
CA SER A 158 13.41 12.26 10.01
C SER A 158 14.63 11.91 10.88
N GLU A 159 14.99 12.78 11.83
CA GLU A 159 16.11 12.55 12.75
C GLU A 159 15.72 11.62 13.89
N MET A 160 14.43 11.48 14.17
CA MET A 160 13.94 10.58 15.21
C MET A 160 14.14 9.11 14.78
N PRO A 161 14.46 8.21 15.72
CA PRO A 161 14.50 6.78 15.45
C PRO A 161 13.21 6.29 14.77
N PRO A 162 13.32 5.44 13.72
CA PRO A 162 12.17 5.03 12.92
C PRO A 162 11.09 4.33 13.75
N GLY A 163 9.84 4.77 13.60
CA GLY A 163 8.70 4.11 14.27
C GLY A 163 8.59 4.41 15.77
N THR A 164 9.25 5.46 16.24
CA THR A 164 9.15 5.94 17.64
C THR A 164 7.69 6.12 18.05
N ILE A 165 7.32 5.62 19.23
CA ILE A 165 5.97 5.72 19.80
C ILE A 165 6.04 6.52 21.09
N LEU A 166 5.18 7.53 21.22
CA LEU A 166 5.05 8.35 22.42
C LEU A 166 3.57 8.45 22.80
N GLY A 167 3.23 7.95 23.98
CA GLY A 167 1.95 8.20 24.61
C GLY A 167 1.95 9.57 25.28
N LEU A 168 0.81 10.26 25.21
CA LEU A 168 0.67 11.57 25.84
C LEU A 168 -0.80 11.82 26.19
N THR A 169 -1.05 12.45 27.33
CA THR A 169 -2.37 13.02 27.64
C THR A 169 -2.30 14.52 27.44
N VAL A 170 -3.19 15.07 26.62
CA VAL A 170 -3.21 16.48 26.23
C VAL A 170 -4.48 17.18 26.69
N GLY A 171 -4.40 18.49 26.89
CA GLY A 171 -5.59 19.34 27.04
C GLY A 171 -6.33 19.53 25.71
N ASP A 172 -7.51 20.14 25.77
CA ASP A 172 -8.31 20.41 24.56
C ASP A 172 -7.59 21.44 23.65
N PRO A 173 -7.13 21.05 22.44
CA PRO A 173 -6.36 21.93 21.58
C PRO A 173 -7.17 23.13 21.06
N ARG A 174 -8.51 23.09 21.14
CA ARG A 174 -9.35 24.24 20.81
C ARG A 174 -9.09 25.40 21.76
N VAL A 175 -8.68 25.16 23.01
CA VAL A 175 -8.40 26.22 23.99
C VAL A 175 -7.22 27.09 23.53
N ASN A 176 -6.21 26.47 22.92
CA ASN A 176 -4.99 27.13 22.42
C ASN A 176 -5.11 27.67 20.97
N LEU A 177 -6.32 27.70 20.40
CA LEU A 177 -6.55 28.11 19.03
C LEU A 177 -6.19 29.59 18.81
N PRO A 178 -5.28 29.93 17.87
CA PRO A 178 -4.95 31.33 17.60
C PRO A 178 -6.12 32.05 16.91
N LYS A 179 -6.26 33.37 17.15
CA LYS A 179 -7.33 34.18 16.55
C LYS A 179 -7.28 34.25 15.02
N LYS A 180 -6.08 34.22 14.47
CA LYS A 180 -5.82 34.24 13.04
C LYS A 180 -5.02 32.99 12.69
N LYS A 181 -5.19 32.51 11.47
CA LYS A 181 -4.33 31.45 10.95
C LYS A 181 -2.90 31.96 10.89
N THR A 182 -2.00 31.27 11.57
CA THR A 182 -0.56 31.52 11.57
C THR A 182 0.14 30.26 11.08
N LYS A 183 1.32 30.41 10.51
CA LYS A 183 2.14 29.23 10.17
C LYS A 183 2.98 28.91 11.40
N ALA A 184 2.93 27.68 11.89
CA ALA A 184 3.85 27.23 12.93
C ALA A 184 5.29 27.28 12.41
N MET A 185 6.19 27.82 13.22
CA MET A 185 7.58 28.04 12.86
C MET A 185 8.45 27.67 14.06
N PRO A 186 9.58 27.00 13.82
CA PRO A 186 10.45 26.64 14.92
C PRO A 186 11.09 27.88 15.53
N ASP A 187 11.37 27.81 16.82
CA ASP A 187 12.07 28.84 17.57
C ASP A 187 13.59 28.62 17.48
N PRO A 188 14.36 29.51 16.81
CA PRO A 188 15.81 29.38 16.69
C PRO A 188 16.53 29.25 18.04
N GLU A 189 15.99 29.86 19.09
CA GLU A 189 16.63 29.87 20.42
C GLU A 189 16.56 28.49 21.10
N LYS A 190 15.64 27.62 20.67
CA LYS A 190 15.44 26.27 21.24
C LYS A 190 16.32 25.21 20.59
N TYR A 191 17.00 25.52 19.49
CA TYR A 191 17.97 24.62 18.82
C TYR A 191 19.37 24.64 19.45
N GLN A 192 19.48 25.07 20.71
CA GLN A 192 20.76 24.99 21.40
C GLN A 192 21.20 23.54 21.55
N ASP A 193 22.52 23.31 21.50
CA ASP A 193 23.13 22.00 21.70
C ASP A 193 22.71 21.45 23.07
N ASN A 194 21.70 20.59 23.06
CA ASN A 194 21.09 20.04 24.25
C ASN A 194 21.44 18.55 24.31
N ASP A 195 22.23 18.18 25.31
CA ASP A 195 22.65 16.79 25.51
C ASP A 195 21.46 15.83 25.62
N LYS A 196 20.30 16.31 26.10
CA LYS A 196 19.07 15.50 26.16
C LYS A 196 18.50 15.20 24.77
N VAL A 197 18.61 16.13 23.82
CA VAL A 197 18.18 15.90 22.42
C VAL A 197 19.11 14.89 21.76
N ARG A 198 20.42 14.99 22.00
CA ARG A 198 21.41 14.01 21.52
C ARG A 198 21.15 12.62 22.11
N GLN A 199 20.85 12.55 23.41
CA GLN A 199 20.50 11.30 24.06
C GLN A 199 19.23 10.69 23.45
N LEU A 200 18.19 11.49 23.22
CA LEU A 200 16.95 11.03 22.59
C LEU A 200 17.18 10.50 21.15
N TYR A 201 18.10 11.12 20.41
CA TYR A 201 18.49 10.64 19.08
C TYR A 201 19.19 9.27 19.13
N LEU A 202 20.11 9.07 20.08
CA LEU A 202 20.93 7.85 20.18
C LEU A 202 20.19 6.68 20.83
N GLU A 203 19.46 6.94 21.91
CA GLU A 203 18.81 5.92 22.73
C GLU A 203 17.32 5.73 22.37
N GLY A 204 16.70 6.74 21.75
CA GLY A 204 15.28 6.75 21.44
C GLY A 204 14.40 7.08 22.65
N VAL A 205 13.09 7.02 22.43
CA VAL A 205 12.09 7.24 23.48
C VAL A 205 12.07 6.02 24.41
N PRO A 206 12.17 6.21 25.75
CA PRO A 206 12.06 5.10 26.70
C PRO A 206 10.74 4.34 26.55
N ILE A 207 10.78 3.01 26.65
CA ILE A 207 9.64 2.11 26.42
C ILE A 207 8.43 2.49 27.28
N GLU A 208 8.65 2.88 28.52
CA GLU A 208 7.59 3.30 29.45
C GLU A 208 6.76 4.47 28.89
N CYS A 209 7.41 5.41 28.19
CA CYS A 209 6.76 6.60 27.63
C CYS A 209 5.86 6.27 26.42
N ALA A 210 5.91 5.07 25.85
CA ALA A 210 4.97 4.63 24.82
C ALA A 210 3.57 4.31 25.37
N HIS A 211 3.40 4.22 26.70
CA HIS A 211 2.11 3.95 27.33
C HIS A 211 1.08 5.05 27.05
N SER A 212 -0.11 4.67 26.58
CA SER A 212 -1.23 5.59 26.32
C SER A 212 -2.55 4.99 26.77
N PHE A 213 -3.39 5.83 27.40
CA PHE A 213 -4.74 5.48 27.83
C PHE A 213 -5.76 5.41 26.68
N ILE A 214 -5.34 5.64 25.42
CA ILE A 214 -6.23 5.52 24.26
C ILE A 214 -6.78 4.10 24.05
N TRP A 215 -6.11 3.10 24.63
CA TRP A 215 -6.54 1.70 24.55
C TRP A 215 -7.61 1.33 25.59
N ASP A 216 -7.84 2.19 26.58
CA ASP A 216 -8.89 2.02 27.58
C ASP A 216 -10.22 2.54 27.02
N GLN A 217 -11.20 1.65 26.94
CA GLN A 217 -12.49 1.94 26.35
C GLN A 217 -13.34 2.86 27.21
N ASP A 218 -13.28 2.70 28.54
CA ASP A 218 -14.10 3.48 29.45
C ASP A 218 -13.58 4.91 29.54
N ILE A 219 -12.26 5.07 29.52
CA ILE A 219 -11.61 6.38 29.39
C ILE A 219 -11.99 7.04 28.05
N CYS A 220 -11.89 6.32 26.93
CA CYS A 220 -12.23 6.87 25.61
C CYS A 220 -13.72 7.26 25.49
N LYS A 221 -14.62 6.46 26.06
CA LYS A 221 -16.06 6.78 26.15
C LYS A 221 -16.30 8.00 26.99
N ASN A 222 -15.76 8.04 28.21
CA ASN A 222 -15.89 9.17 29.13
C ASN A 222 -15.44 10.48 28.47
N VAL A 223 -14.24 10.50 27.88
CA VAL A 223 -13.67 11.68 27.22
C VAL A 223 -14.46 12.10 25.97
N THR A 224 -15.15 11.16 25.31
CA THR A 224 -16.00 11.46 24.15
C THR A 224 -17.35 12.04 24.57
N GLU A 225 -17.98 11.47 25.59
CA GLU A 225 -19.31 11.87 26.08
C GLU A 225 -19.27 13.22 26.81
N ASN A 226 -18.20 13.45 27.55
CA ASN A 226 -18.00 14.65 28.37
C ASN A 226 -17.35 15.82 27.61
N LYS A 227 -17.26 15.73 26.27
CA LYS A 227 -16.66 16.76 25.44
C LYS A 227 -17.51 18.05 25.43
N ILE A 228 -16.91 19.17 25.85
CA ILE A 228 -17.56 20.49 25.76
C ILE A 228 -17.86 20.84 24.30
N SER A 229 -19.08 21.30 24.05
CA SER A 229 -19.53 21.69 22.72
C SER A 229 -18.77 22.91 22.18
N GLU A 230 -18.66 23.04 20.86
CA GLU A 230 -18.01 24.21 20.26
C GLU A 230 -18.76 25.52 20.56
N GLN A 231 -20.09 25.46 20.64
CA GLN A 231 -20.92 26.61 20.97
C GLN A 231 -20.64 27.12 22.38
N GLU A 232 -20.53 26.20 23.36
CA GLU A 232 -20.24 26.59 24.74
C GLU A 232 -18.82 27.15 24.87
N LEU A 233 -17.82 26.53 24.25
CA LEU A 233 -16.46 27.09 24.20
C LEU A 233 -16.43 28.50 23.61
N ASN A 234 -17.17 28.74 22.53
CA ASN A 234 -17.25 30.07 21.91
C ASN A 234 -17.95 31.09 22.80
N LYS A 235 -19.00 30.67 23.52
CA LYS A 235 -19.69 31.50 24.51
C LYS A 235 -18.75 31.89 25.65
N MET A 236 -18.01 30.92 26.20
CA MET A 236 -17.00 31.17 27.24
C MET A 236 -15.90 32.13 26.75
N ARG A 237 -15.40 31.95 25.51
CA ARG A 237 -14.45 32.91 24.91
C ARG A 237 -15.02 34.32 24.77
N ALA A 238 -16.29 34.45 24.44
CA ALA A 238 -16.96 35.74 24.28
C ALA A 238 -17.19 36.46 25.62
N GLN A 239 -17.25 35.70 26.73
CA GLN A 239 -17.37 36.24 28.10
C GLN A 239 -16.04 36.75 28.67
N LEU A 240 -14.90 36.44 28.04
CA LEU A 240 -13.60 36.95 28.47
C LEU A 240 -13.54 38.48 28.32
N LEU A 241 -13.23 39.15 29.44
CA LEU A 241 -13.18 40.61 29.51
C LEU A 241 -12.05 41.21 28.66
N VAL A 242 -10.95 40.47 28.47
CA VAL A 242 -9.75 40.94 27.77
C VAL A 242 -9.75 40.38 26.34
N PRO A 243 -9.90 41.22 25.30
CA PRO A 243 -9.87 40.74 23.92
C PRO A 243 -8.48 40.19 23.56
N GLY A 244 -8.31 38.86 23.56
CA GLY A 244 -7.02 38.25 23.20
C GLY A 244 -6.42 37.35 24.24
N SER A 245 -6.95 37.36 25.46
CA SER A 245 -6.58 36.38 26.46
C SER A 245 -6.93 34.96 26.00
N GLN A 246 -6.11 34.00 26.43
CA GLN A 246 -6.45 32.58 26.28
C GLN A 246 -7.61 32.25 27.21
N LEU A 247 -8.48 31.34 26.78
CA LEU A 247 -9.50 30.78 27.64
C LEU A 247 -8.82 29.84 28.61
N ASP A 248 -9.12 29.96 29.91
CA ASP A 248 -8.71 29.00 30.91
C ASP A 248 -9.96 28.27 31.41
N LEU A 249 -9.98 26.96 31.24
CA LEU A 249 -11.07 26.08 31.69
C LEU A 249 -10.79 25.48 33.07
N GLY A 250 -9.56 25.66 33.60
CA GLY A 250 -9.13 25.11 34.87
C GLY A 250 -9.40 23.60 34.99
N PRO A 251 -10.07 23.14 36.06
CA PRO A 251 -10.33 21.71 36.30
C PRO A 251 -11.29 21.09 35.28
N CYS A 252 -12.14 21.90 34.63
CA CYS A 252 -13.12 21.44 33.65
C CYS A 252 -12.53 21.20 32.26
N GLU A 253 -11.24 21.45 32.05
CA GLU A 253 -10.59 21.16 30.77
C GLU A 253 -10.55 19.65 30.53
N SER A 254 -11.10 19.19 29.40
CA SER A 254 -11.02 17.78 29.03
C SER A 254 -9.56 17.33 28.92
N LYS A 255 -9.25 16.19 29.55
CA LYS A 255 -7.94 15.53 29.42
C LYS A 255 -8.09 14.40 28.42
N ILE A 256 -7.36 14.46 27.30
CA ILE A 256 -7.54 13.56 26.15
C ILE A 256 -6.28 12.71 25.98
N PRO A 257 -6.37 11.38 26.10
CA PRO A 257 -5.25 10.53 25.77
C PRO A 257 -5.08 10.41 24.25
N ILE A 258 -3.84 10.54 23.80
CA ILE A 258 -3.46 10.38 22.40
C ILE A 258 -2.23 9.47 22.29
N LEU A 259 -1.96 9.02 21.07
CA LEU A 259 -0.73 8.30 20.75
C LEU A 259 -0.08 8.96 19.53
N LEU A 260 1.19 9.30 19.67
CA LEU A 260 2.02 9.83 18.59
C LEU A 260 2.93 8.71 18.08
N VAL A 261 2.89 8.45 16.78
CA VAL A 261 3.76 7.46 16.13
C VAL A 261 4.54 8.16 15.03
N GLN A 262 5.86 8.15 15.14
CA GLN A 262 6.74 8.76 14.16
C GLN A 262 6.71 7.95 12.86
N GLN A 263 6.60 8.67 11.75
CA GLN A 263 6.78 8.11 10.42
C GLN A 263 8.16 8.50 9.89
N PRO A 264 9.02 7.53 9.61
CA PRO A 264 10.38 7.79 9.12
C PRO A 264 10.41 8.35 7.69
N GLY A 265 9.35 8.14 6.92
CA GLY A 265 9.36 8.42 5.48
C GLY A 265 10.19 7.41 4.71
N LYS A 266 10.88 7.84 3.66
CA LYS A 266 11.72 6.99 2.81
C LYS A 266 12.99 6.56 3.54
N MET A 267 13.08 5.27 3.83
CA MET A 267 14.27 4.64 4.44
C MET A 267 15.05 3.76 3.47
N ALA A 268 14.34 3.12 2.53
CA ALA A 268 14.94 2.29 1.49
C ALA A 268 15.70 3.16 0.47
N GLY A 269 16.90 2.69 0.08
CA GLY A 269 17.75 3.36 -0.92
C GLY A 269 18.49 4.62 -0.43
N GLU A 270 19.40 5.14 -1.25
CA GLU A 270 20.26 6.30 -0.91
C GLU A 270 19.62 7.66 -1.28
N ASP A 271 18.60 7.65 -2.13
CA ASP A 271 18.01 8.86 -2.68
C ASP A 271 17.00 9.47 -1.68
N ARG A 272 17.27 10.69 -1.18
CA ARG A 272 16.39 11.48 -0.32
C ARG A 272 15.96 10.73 0.97
N PRO A 273 16.92 10.42 1.86
CA PRO A 273 16.59 9.78 3.15
C PRO A 273 15.62 10.66 3.95
N GLY A 274 14.63 10.05 4.60
CA GLY A 274 13.66 10.75 5.43
C GLY A 274 12.57 11.50 4.65
N TRP A 275 12.51 11.36 3.33
CA TRP A 275 11.47 12.01 2.52
C TRP A 275 10.08 11.52 2.95
N GLY A 276 9.17 12.44 3.22
CA GLY A 276 7.84 12.08 3.69
C GLY A 276 7.74 11.76 5.18
N SER A 277 8.79 12.06 5.96
CA SER A 277 8.76 11.93 7.42
C SER A 277 7.73 12.84 8.07
N GLY A 278 7.23 12.42 9.24
CA GLY A 278 6.16 13.09 9.96
C GLY A 278 5.66 12.28 11.14
N TRP A 279 4.40 12.50 11.52
CA TRP A 279 3.76 11.87 12.66
C TRP A 279 2.35 11.39 12.32
N ASP A 280 2.01 10.19 12.77
CA ASP A 280 0.63 9.78 12.93
C ASP A 280 0.15 10.14 14.34
N ILE A 281 -1.04 10.69 14.42
CA ILE A 281 -1.72 11.10 15.65
C ILE A 281 -2.96 10.24 15.76
N TYR A 282 -3.01 9.38 16.79
CA TYR A 282 -4.18 8.59 17.11
C TYR A 282 -4.98 9.28 18.21
N LEU A 283 -6.29 9.38 18.01
CA LEU A 283 -7.20 10.10 18.89
C LEU A 283 -8.59 9.44 18.97
N PRO A 284 -9.34 9.60 20.08
CA PRO A 284 -10.68 9.01 20.20
C PRO A 284 -11.69 9.59 19.19
N LYS A 285 -12.66 8.77 18.74
CA LYS A 285 -13.66 9.13 17.70
C LYS A 285 -14.42 10.45 17.90
N GLY A 286 -14.60 10.90 19.15
CA GLY A 286 -15.25 12.18 19.47
C GLY A 286 -14.45 13.44 19.12
N TRP A 287 -13.14 13.31 18.89
CA TRP A 287 -12.20 14.42 18.94
C TRP A 287 -11.65 14.87 17.59
N GLY A 288 -12.06 14.23 16.48
CA GLY A 288 -11.54 14.52 15.14
C GLY A 288 -11.50 16.01 14.78
N MET A 289 -12.66 16.64 14.63
CA MET A 289 -12.72 18.07 14.24
C MET A 289 -12.12 19.01 15.29
N ALA A 290 -12.14 18.64 16.57
CA ALA A 290 -11.57 19.44 17.65
C ALA A 290 -10.05 19.53 17.55
N PHE A 291 -9.38 18.47 17.10
CA PHE A 291 -7.95 18.48 16.79
C PHE A 291 -7.65 19.05 15.40
N TRP A 292 -8.51 18.75 14.42
CA TRP A 292 -8.33 19.16 13.04
C TRP A 292 -8.22 20.68 12.87
N ILE A 293 -9.18 21.44 13.43
CA ILE A 293 -9.24 22.90 13.23
C ILE A 293 -7.99 23.62 13.78
N PRO A 294 -7.51 23.33 15.00
CA PRO A 294 -6.24 23.87 15.50
C PRO A 294 -5.05 23.65 14.57
N PHE A 295 -4.88 22.44 14.00
CA PHE A 295 -3.82 22.19 13.02
C PHE A 295 -3.94 23.06 11.77
N ILE A 296 -5.15 23.24 11.23
CA ILE A 296 -5.39 24.14 10.09
C ILE A 296 -5.05 25.60 10.45
N TYR A 297 -5.32 26.01 11.68
CA TYR A 297 -4.99 27.36 12.16
C TYR A 297 -3.48 27.56 12.38
N ARG A 298 -2.71 26.48 12.50
CA ARG A 298 -1.23 26.49 12.44
C ARG A 298 -0.65 26.35 11.02
N GLY A 299 -1.49 26.48 9.99
CA GLY A 299 -1.06 26.56 8.59
C GLY A 299 -0.89 25.22 7.89
N VAL A 300 -1.36 24.12 8.50
CA VAL A 300 -1.38 22.80 7.86
C VAL A 300 -2.29 22.83 6.63
N ARG A 301 -1.83 22.22 5.55
CA ARG A 301 -2.61 22.00 4.32
C ARG A 301 -3.05 20.55 4.27
N VAL A 302 -4.24 20.32 3.71
CA VAL A 302 -4.86 19.00 3.68
C VAL A 302 -4.78 18.43 2.28
N GLY A 303 -4.23 17.23 2.16
CA GLY A 303 -4.28 16.40 0.97
C GLY A 303 -5.38 15.34 1.07
N GLY A 304 -5.94 14.94 -0.08
CA GLY A 304 -6.86 13.81 -0.17
C GLY A 304 -6.17 12.53 -0.63
N LEU A 305 -6.94 11.54 -1.09
CA LEU A 305 -6.43 10.26 -1.57
C LEU A 305 -5.41 10.42 -2.72
N GLN A 306 -5.64 11.39 -3.62
CA GLN A 306 -4.68 11.69 -4.70
C GLN A 306 -3.29 12.09 -4.16
N GLU A 307 -3.25 12.91 -3.12
CA GLU A 307 -1.99 13.35 -2.50
C GLU A 307 -1.32 12.17 -1.78
N ALA A 308 -2.10 11.31 -1.12
CA ALA A 308 -1.58 10.08 -0.50
C ALA A 308 -0.97 9.12 -1.54
N SER A 309 -1.62 8.93 -2.69
CA SER A 309 -1.05 8.13 -3.78
C SER A 309 0.21 8.76 -4.38
N LYS A 310 0.20 10.08 -4.62
CA LYS A 310 1.38 10.82 -5.10
C LYS A 310 2.52 10.78 -4.10
N HIS A 311 2.19 10.75 -2.82
CA HIS A 311 3.16 10.62 -1.76
C HIS A 311 3.89 9.26 -1.85
N SER A 312 3.16 8.14 -1.89
CA SER A 312 3.78 6.81 -2.07
C SER A 312 4.61 6.72 -3.37
N GLU A 313 4.12 7.30 -4.47
CA GLU A 313 4.84 7.35 -5.75
C GLU A 313 6.19 8.06 -5.64
N TYR A 314 6.24 9.23 -5.00
CA TYR A 314 7.49 9.97 -4.80
C TYR A 314 8.40 9.34 -3.73
N GLN A 315 7.84 8.58 -2.79
CA GLN A 315 8.59 7.72 -1.87
C GLN A 315 9.27 6.56 -2.59
N ARG A 316 8.78 6.21 -3.78
CA ARG A 316 9.15 5.02 -4.55
C ARG A 316 8.82 3.72 -3.82
N THR A 317 7.67 3.69 -3.15
CA THR A 317 7.13 2.51 -2.47
C THR A 317 5.74 2.18 -3.02
N PRO A 318 5.42 0.88 -3.25
CA PRO A 318 4.06 0.49 -3.62
C PRO A 318 3.05 0.92 -2.56
N HIS A 319 1.91 1.47 -3.01
CA HIS A 319 0.82 1.85 -2.13
C HIS A 319 0.02 0.62 -1.70
N THR A 320 0.14 0.22 -0.43
CA THR A 320 -0.64 -0.89 0.13
C THR A 320 -2.08 -0.45 0.41
N PRO A 321 -3.10 -1.26 0.05
CA PRO A 321 -3.00 -2.60 -0.54
C PRO A 321 -3.08 -2.63 -2.08
N ASP A 322 -3.50 -1.53 -2.71
CA ASP A 322 -3.98 -1.50 -4.10
C ASP A 322 -2.92 -1.80 -5.16
N ASP A 323 -1.65 -1.44 -4.93
CA ASP A 323 -0.60 -1.57 -5.95
C ASP A 323 -0.03 -2.99 -6.07
N PHE A 324 -0.32 -3.89 -5.12
CA PHE A 324 0.24 -5.25 -5.12
C PHE A 324 -0.63 -6.22 -5.92
N PRO A 325 -0.12 -6.84 -7.01
CA PRO A 325 -0.94 -7.63 -7.92
C PRO A 325 -1.29 -9.04 -7.42
N ASP A 326 -0.64 -9.53 -6.36
CA ASP A 326 -0.86 -10.85 -5.79
C ASP A 326 -1.89 -10.88 -4.65
N CYS A 327 -2.30 -9.71 -4.13
CA CYS A 327 -3.28 -9.64 -3.05
C CYS A 327 -4.73 -9.49 -3.58
N PRO A 328 -5.75 -9.99 -2.86
CA PRO A 328 -7.15 -9.87 -3.28
C PRO A 328 -7.58 -8.42 -3.54
N ALA A 329 -7.18 -7.50 -2.67
CA ALA A 329 -7.47 -6.07 -2.79
C ALA A 329 -6.88 -5.46 -4.07
N GLY A 330 -5.63 -5.76 -4.41
CA GLY A 330 -5.00 -5.28 -5.64
C GLY A 330 -5.62 -5.87 -6.90
N VAL A 331 -6.05 -7.14 -6.87
CA VAL A 331 -6.81 -7.76 -7.97
C VAL A 331 -8.15 -7.05 -8.16
N GLN A 332 -8.88 -6.75 -7.08
CA GLN A 332 -10.13 -6.02 -7.15
C GLN A 332 -9.93 -4.60 -7.67
N PHE A 333 -8.94 -3.88 -7.13
CA PHE A 333 -8.60 -2.53 -7.57
C PHE A 333 -8.24 -2.49 -9.06
N ALA A 334 -7.44 -3.45 -9.54
CA ALA A 334 -7.08 -3.55 -10.95
C ALA A 334 -8.31 -3.75 -11.86
N LYS A 335 -9.30 -4.56 -11.43
CA LYS A 335 -10.57 -4.76 -12.15
C LYS A 335 -11.42 -3.49 -12.19
N GLU A 336 -11.53 -2.78 -11.07
CA GLU A 336 -12.25 -1.51 -10.99
C GLU A 336 -11.60 -0.43 -11.89
N LEU A 337 -10.26 -0.37 -11.86
CA LEU A 337 -9.47 0.50 -12.72
C LEU A 337 -9.65 0.15 -14.20
N GLU A 338 -9.60 -1.14 -14.56
CA GLU A 338 -9.86 -1.64 -15.91
C GLU A 338 -11.23 -1.20 -16.41
N SER A 339 -12.29 -1.40 -15.60
CA SER A 339 -13.66 -0.99 -15.96
C SER A 339 -13.74 0.52 -16.20
N SER A 340 -13.17 1.33 -15.31
CA SER A 340 -13.13 2.78 -15.43
C SER A 340 -12.40 3.25 -16.69
N LEU A 341 -11.26 2.64 -17.02
CA LEU A 341 -10.48 2.95 -18.21
C LEU A 341 -11.19 2.50 -19.49
N LEU A 342 -11.82 1.33 -19.47
CA LEU A 342 -12.59 0.81 -20.59
C LEU A 342 -13.81 1.70 -20.89
N ASP A 343 -14.51 2.18 -19.86
CA ASP A 343 -15.62 3.12 -20.02
C ASP A 343 -15.17 4.46 -20.58
N LYS A 344 -14.04 5.00 -20.08
CA LYS A 344 -13.42 6.20 -20.65
C LYS A 344 -13.04 6.00 -22.12
N PHE A 345 -12.56 4.81 -22.49
CA PHE A 345 -12.21 4.48 -23.86
C PHE A 345 -13.44 4.34 -24.76
N LYS A 346 -14.51 3.66 -24.31
CA LYS A 346 -15.78 3.50 -25.02
C LYS A 346 -16.48 4.84 -25.24
N ARG A 347 -16.38 5.78 -24.30
CA ARG A 347 -16.94 7.14 -24.40
C ARG A 347 -16.28 7.97 -25.51
N ARG A 348 -14.99 7.72 -25.81
CA ARG A 348 -14.26 8.46 -26.85
C ARG A 348 -14.62 7.91 -28.24
N PRO A 349 -14.93 8.79 -29.22
CA PRO A 349 -15.21 8.33 -30.57
C PRO A 349 -13.95 7.73 -31.22
N PRO A 350 -14.08 6.77 -32.16
CA PRO A 350 -12.95 6.02 -32.72
C PRO A 350 -11.78 6.86 -33.25
N ALA A 351 -12.05 8.02 -33.85
CA ALA A 351 -11.02 8.90 -34.40
C ALA A 351 -10.26 9.75 -33.35
N LYS A 352 -10.70 9.73 -32.08
CA LYS A 352 -10.10 10.48 -30.97
C LYS A 352 -9.49 9.59 -29.88
N ARG A 353 -9.45 8.28 -30.11
CA ARG A 353 -8.82 7.30 -29.22
C ARG A 353 -7.73 6.52 -29.94
N ALA A 354 -6.75 6.06 -29.17
CA ALA A 354 -5.66 5.26 -29.71
C ALA A 354 -6.18 3.91 -30.23
N ASN A 355 -5.56 3.41 -31.30
CA ASN A 355 -5.72 2.03 -31.72
C ASN A 355 -4.55 1.23 -31.14
N TYR A 356 -4.80 0.56 -30.01
CA TYR A 356 -3.76 -0.14 -29.26
C TYR A 356 -3.20 -1.35 -30.02
N ILE A 357 -4.03 -2.02 -30.83
CA ILE A 357 -3.55 -3.12 -31.70
C ILE A 357 -2.44 -2.62 -32.62
N LYS A 358 -2.65 -1.50 -33.32
CA LYS A 358 -1.64 -0.93 -34.23
C LYS A 358 -0.37 -0.46 -33.51
N LEU A 359 -0.50 -0.08 -32.24
CA LEU A 359 0.61 0.37 -31.40
C LEU A 359 1.35 -0.78 -30.72
N GLY A 360 0.90 -2.02 -30.93
CA GLY A 360 1.54 -3.20 -30.34
C GLY A 360 1.14 -3.47 -28.89
N THR A 361 0.11 -2.79 -28.36
CA THR A 361 -0.32 -2.94 -26.97
C THR A 361 -1.49 -3.91 -26.88
N LEU A 362 -1.26 -5.08 -26.30
CA LEU A 362 -2.25 -6.14 -26.16
C LEU A 362 -3.30 -5.84 -25.08
N SER A 363 -2.85 -5.38 -23.91
CA SER A 363 -3.68 -5.12 -22.75
C SER A 363 -3.40 -3.72 -22.18
N PRO A 364 -4.10 -2.67 -22.65
CA PRO A 364 -3.84 -1.29 -22.25
C PRO A 364 -4.46 -0.90 -20.90
N PHE A 365 -5.41 -1.68 -20.38
CA PHE A 365 -6.21 -1.32 -19.19
C PHE A 365 -5.98 -2.20 -17.98
N ILE A 366 -5.22 -3.29 -18.14
CA ILE A 366 -4.82 -4.18 -17.05
C ILE A 366 -3.47 -4.80 -17.41
N CYS A 367 -2.63 -5.05 -16.41
CA CYS A 367 -1.36 -5.73 -16.59
C CYS A 367 -1.58 -7.26 -16.51
N PRO A 368 -1.31 -8.03 -17.59
CA PRO A 368 -1.54 -9.47 -17.62
C PRO A 368 -0.42 -10.26 -16.92
N TRP A 369 -0.23 -10.04 -15.62
CA TRP A 369 0.84 -10.62 -14.80
C TRP A 369 0.96 -12.14 -14.91
N GLY A 370 -0.18 -12.85 -14.79
CA GLY A 370 -0.21 -14.31 -14.86
C GLY A 370 0.24 -14.86 -16.21
N GLN A 371 -0.04 -14.17 -17.32
CA GLN A 371 0.45 -14.58 -18.64
C GLN A 371 1.93 -14.25 -18.80
N LEU A 372 2.36 -13.07 -18.33
CA LEU A 372 3.76 -12.65 -18.36
C LEU A 372 4.66 -13.68 -17.68
N VAL A 373 4.34 -14.09 -16.45
CA VAL A 373 5.16 -15.05 -15.70
C VAL A 373 5.14 -16.45 -16.34
N LYS A 374 3.99 -16.90 -16.87
CA LYS A 374 3.87 -18.20 -17.56
C LYS A 374 4.69 -18.23 -18.85
N SER A 375 4.68 -17.14 -19.62
CA SER A 375 5.52 -16.99 -20.81
C SER A 375 7.01 -17.05 -20.47
N TRP A 376 7.45 -16.38 -19.40
CA TRP A 376 8.85 -16.42 -18.96
C TRP A 376 9.26 -17.78 -18.38
N GLU A 377 8.40 -18.43 -17.61
CA GLU A 377 8.63 -19.81 -17.13
C GLU A 377 8.77 -20.78 -18.32
N GLY A 378 7.90 -20.67 -19.33
CA GLY A 378 7.97 -21.50 -20.54
C GLY A 378 9.28 -21.29 -21.32
N ARG A 379 9.78 -20.04 -21.41
CA ARG A 379 11.08 -19.74 -22.03
C ARG A 379 12.26 -20.34 -21.27
N MET A 380 12.20 -20.37 -19.94
CA MET A 380 13.24 -20.97 -19.11
C MET A 380 13.32 -22.48 -19.37
N LYS A 381 12.17 -23.18 -19.30
CA LYS A 381 12.10 -24.63 -19.57
C LYS A 381 12.56 -25.01 -20.97
N ALA A 382 12.17 -24.22 -21.98
CA ALA A 382 12.61 -24.44 -23.36
C ALA A 382 14.13 -24.23 -23.54
N SER A 383 14.75 -23.37 -22.74
CA SER A 383 16.20 -23.13 -22.78
C SER A 383 16.99 -24.29 -22.16
N GLU A 384 16.43 -24.95 -21.14
CA GLU A 384 17.01 -26.16 -20.52
C GLU A 384 16.93 -27.38 -21.45
N GLU A 385 15.84 -27.53 -22.21
CA GLU A 385 15.67 -28.62 -23.18
C GLU A 385 16.65 -28.54 -24.37
N ILE A 386 17.21 -27.37 -24.69
CA ILE A 386 18.22 -27.21 -25.77
C ILE A 386 19.61 -27.70 -25.33
N VAL A 387 19.88 -27.81 -24.03
CA VAL A 387 21.17 -28.29 -23.49
C VAL A 387 21.24 -29.82 -23.40
N HIS A 388 20.09 -30.51 -23.48
CA HIS A 388 20.02 -31.97 -23.57
C HIS A 388 19.23 -32.42 -24.80
N PRO A 389 19.84 -32.46 -26.00
CA PRO A 389 19.28 -33.26 -27.08
C PRO A 389 19.40 -34.73 -26.68
N SER A 390 18.29 -35.31 -26.21
CA SER A 390 18.12 -36.75 -26.16
C SER A 390 18.36 -37.32 -27.56
N SER A 391 19.48 -38.03 -27.72
CA SER A 391 19.88 -38.75 -28.92
C SER A 391 18.82 -39.79 -29.34
N PRO A 392 18.43 -39.87 -30.63
CA PRO A 392 17.53 -40.90 -31.12
C PRO A 392 18.28 -42.14 -31.66
N TYR A 393 17.61 -43.30 -31.59
CA TYR A 393 17.96 -44.67 -32.03
C TYR A 393 18.81 -45.49 -31.04
N ALA A 394 18.37 -46.59 -30.43
CA ALA A 394 17.64 -47.82 -30.83
C ALA A 394 18.60 -49.02 -30.83
N GLU A 395 18.25 -50.01 -30.00
CA GLU A 395 18.58 -51.44 -30.03
C GLU A 395 19.97 -51.89 -30.52
N HIS A 396 20.79 -52.43 -29.62
CA HIS A 396 21.15 -53.86 -29.65
C HIS A 396 21.82 -54.29 -28.35
N CYS A 397 21.38 -55.45 -27.87
CA CYS A 397 21.88 -56.17 -26.71
C CYS A 397 23.03 -57.09 -27.16
N THR A 398 24.20 -57.05 -26.51
CA THR A 398 25.13 -58.19 -26.38
C THR A 398 26.09 -57.99 -25.22
N THR A 399 26.27 -59.08 -24.48
CA THR A 399 27.07 -59.33 -23.27
C THR A 399 28.57 -59.52 -23.56
N GLU A 400 29.36 -59.65 -22.48
CA GLU A 400 30.80 -60.02 -22.37
C GLU A 400 31.78 -58.83 -22.45
N GLY A 401 32.80 -58.63 -21.62
CA GLY A 401 33.45 -59.37 -20.52
C GLY A 401 34.92 -58.89 -20.41
N HIS A 402 35.55 -58.98 -19.24
CA HIS A 402 36.99 -58.75 -18.90
C HIS A 402 37.53 -57.30 -18.89
N ASP A 403 38.51 -56.89 -18.07
CA ASP A 403 39.15 -57.28 -16.79
C ASP A 403 40.24 -56.21 -16.52
N PHE A 404 40.47 -55.85 -15.24
CA PHE A 404 41.69 -55.27 -14.60
C PHE A 404 42.47 -54.09 -15.29
N CYS A 405 43.17 -53.16 -14.62
CA CYS A 405 43.74 -53.06 -13.29
C CYS A 405 44.09 -51.59 -12.96
N ASP A 406 44.24 -51.35 -11.65
CA ASP A 406 44.76 -50.20 -10.89
C ASP A 406 45.79 -49.25 -11.52
N HIS A 407 45.77 -47.99 -11.03
CA HIS A 407 46.88 -47.42 -10.26
C HIS A 407 46.47 -46.13 -9.51
N LYS A 408 46.57 -46.15 -8.17
CA LYS A 408 46.81 -44.96 -7.31
C LYS A 408 48.32 -44.83 -7.04
N PRO A 409 48.79 -43.63 -6.69
CA PRO A 409 49.33 -43.43 -5.32
C PRO A 409 48.76 -42.15 -4.68
N LYS A 410 48.25 -42.17 -3.44
CA LYS A 410 48.92 -42.00 -2.11
C LYS A 410 49.64 -40.63 -1.98
N VAL A 411 49.06 -39.65 -1.26
CA VAL A 411 49.00 -39.44 0.21
C VAL A 411 50.23 -38.68 0.72
N GLU A 412 50.01 -37.55 1.38
CA GLU A 412 50.72 -37.18 2.61
C GLU A 412 49.85 -36.22 3.45
N LYS A 413 49.64 -36.60 4.71
CA LYS A 413 49.05 -35.83 5.80
C LYS A 413 50.17 -35.59 6.81
N GLU A 414 50.28 -34.38 7.35
CA GLU A 414 50.86 -34.14 8.67
C GLU A 414 49.82 -33.45 9.56
N ALA A 415 49.79 -33.87 10.82
CA ALA A 415 48.83 -33.48 11.85
C ALA A 415 49.60 -33.00 13.10
N SER A 416 49.18 -31.89 13.71
CA SER A 416 48.68 -31.74 15.10
C SER A 416 49.61 -30.83 15.95
N PRO A 417 49.25 -30.31 17.17
CA PRO A 417 47.95 -30.26 17.86
C PRO A 417 47.56 -28.90 18.55
N GLU A 418 46.25 -28.77 18.82
CA GLU A 418 45.49 -28.37 20.05
C GLU A 418 45.92 -27.15 20.91
N THR A 419 45.02 -26.27 21.39
CA THR A 419 43.84 -26.49 22.30
C THR A 419 42.74 -25.41 22.09
N GLY A 420 41.45 -25.74 21.95
CA GLY A 420 40.36 -25.68 22.98
C GLY A 420 39.78 -24.25 23.13
N GLU A 421 38.49 -23.90 23.02
CA GLU A 421 37.19 -24.50 23.40
C GLU A 421 36.07 -23.91 22.49
N VAL A 422 35.25 -24.72 21.79
CA VAL A 422 33.83 -25.10 22.02
C VAL A 422 32.79 -23.97 22.20
N GLU A 423 31.96 -23.74 21.17
CA GLU A 423 30.53 -23.41 21.32
C GLU A 423 29.70 -24.25 20.31
N GLU A 424 28.71 -24.96 20.83
CA GLU A 424 27.84 -25.91 20.12
C GLU A 424 26.81 -25.19 19.23
N THR A 425 26.73 -25.60 17.96
CA THR A 425 25.51 -25.49 17.15
C THR A 425 25.22 -26.86 16.58
N MET A 426 24.18 -27.52 17.10
CA MET A 426 23.76 -28.85 16.67
C MET A 426 22.61 -28.70 15.67
N GLU A 427 22.91 -29.00 14.42
CA GLU A 427 21.96 -29.34 13.37
C GLU A 427 21.26 -30.66 13.73
N ILE A 428 19.95 -30.76 13.51
CA ILE A 428 19.27 -32.05 13.40
C ILE A 428 18.57 -32.11 12.04
N SER A 429 18.96 -33.16 11.32
CA SER A 429 18.58 -33.58 9.99
C SER A 429 17.21 -34.25 9.94
N SER A 430 16.45 -33.89 8.89
CA SER A 430 15.70 -34.73 7.94
C SER A 430 14.87 -35.95 8.38
N GLU A 431 13.70 -36.01 7.73
CA GLU A 431 12.91 -37.19 7.32
C GLU A 431 11.94 -37.81 8.33
N ASP A 432 10.64 -37.67 8.02
CA ASP A 432 9.74 -38.82 8.09
C ASP A 432 8.63 -38.74 7.04
N ALA A 433 8.40 -39.90 6.42
CA ALA A 433 7.64 -40.13 5.21
C ALA A 433 6.12 -40.19 5.47
N ILE A 434 5.32 -39.52 4.63
CA ILE A 434 3.86 -39.67 4.64
C ILE A 434 3.50 -40.81 3.68
N LYS A 435 3.04 -41.92 4.27
CA LYS A 435 2.39 -43.04 3.57
C LYS A 435 0.97 -42.63 3.17
N THR A 436 0.65 -42.90 1.91
CA THR A 436 -0.68 -42.95 1.32
C THR A 436 -1.46 -44.14 1.88
N GLU A 437 -2.66 -43.90 2.39
CA GLU A 437 -3.76 -44.89 2.36
C GLU A 437 -5.06 -44.19 1.95
N ASP A 438 -5.70 -44.78 0.94
CA ASP A 438 -7.02 -44.47 0.40
C ASP A 438 -8.11 -45.10 1.29
N ASP A 439 -9.17 -44.36 1.62
CA ASP A 439 -10.50 -44.93 1.84
C ASP A 439 -11.59 -43.88 1.49
N PRO A 440 -12.70 -44.25 0.81
CA PRO A 440 -13.68 -43.32 0.27
C PRO A 440 -14.89 -43.15 1.19
N GLY A 441 -15.17 -41.92 1.61
CA GLY A 441 -16.35 -41.58 2.40
C GLY A 441 -16.94 -40.24 1.99
N THR A 442 -17.86 -40.26 1.03
CA THR A 442 -18.62 -39.10 0.58
C THR A 442 -19.59 -38.64 1.68
N GLN A 443 -19.36 -37.44 2.24
CA GLN A 443 -20.43 -36.64 2.85
C GLN A 443 -20.31 -35.19 2.40
N ASP A 444 -21.37 -34.77 1.72
CA ASP A 444 -21.61 -33.50 1.06
C ASP A 444 -21.71 -32.36 2.07
N PHE A 445 -20.77 -31.41 2.02
CA PHE A 445 -20.85 -30.13 2.70
C PHE A 445 -20.23 -29.04 1.82
N GLY A 446 -21.13 -28.30 1.14
CA GLY A 446 -21.11 -26.85 0.97
C GLY A 446 -19.88 -26.23 0.30
N GLU A 447 -20.11 -25.64 -0.87
CA GLU A 447 -19.22 -24.73 -1.61
C GLU A 447 -18.34 -23.88 -0.69
N ARG A 448 -17.13 -24.37 -0.42
CA ARG A 448 -16.08 -23.60 0.24
C ARG A 448 -15.43 -22.76 -0.85
N GLY A 449 -15.63 -21.45 -0.80
CA GLY A 449 -15.03 -20.51 -1.73
C GLY A 449 -13.52 -20.77 -1.83
N GLU A 450 -13.08 -21.23 -3.00
CA GLU A 450 -11.67 -21.36 -3.34
C GLU A 450 -11.03 -19.98 -3.17
N THR A 451 -10.19 -19.82 -2.15
CA THR A 451 -9.24 -18.72 -2.07
C THR A 451 -8.38 -18.83 -3.32
N ILE A 452 -8.67 -17.98 -4.32
CA ILE A 452 -7.92 -17.90 -5.58
C ILE A 452 -6.49 -17.53 -5.22
N ARG A 453 -5.65 -18.54 -5.00
CA ARG A 453 -4.22 -18.35 -4.79
C ARG A 453 -3.67 -17.84 -6.12
N SER A 454 -3.07 -16.64 -6.10
CA SER A 454 -2.56 -16.01 -7.31
C SER A 454 -1.59 -16.95 -8.04
N ASP A 455 -1.69 -17.00 -9.37
CA ASP A 455 -0.83 -17.83 -10.25
C ASP A 455 0.67 -17.51 -10.16
N PHE A 456 1.03 -16.46 -9.41
CA PHE A 456 2.36 -15.90 -9.21
C PHE A 456 2.46 -15.30 -7.80
N ILE A 457 3.68 -14.98 -7.39
CA ILE A 457 3.96 -14.32 -6.11
C ILE A 457 4.74 -13.03 -6.33
N VAL A 458 4.65 -12.07 -5.41
CA VAL A 458 5.58 -10.94 -5.36
C VAL A 458 6.67 -11.22 -4.33
N LEU A 459 7.93 -11.19 -4.78
CA LEU A 459 9.10 -11.46 -3.94
C LEU A 459 9.34 -10.29 -2.98
N ARG A 460 9.15 -10.52 -1.67
CA ARG A 460 9.35 -9.52 -0.61
C ARG A 460 10.52 -9.83 0.34
N SER A 461 11.33 -10.85 0.02
CA SER A 461 12.48 -11.24 0.85
C SER A 461 13.60 -10.21 0.74
N GLU A 462 13.86 -9.49 1.84
CA GLU A 462 14.87 -8.43 1.91
C GLU A 462 16.25 -8.90 1.45
N LYS A 463 16.69 -10.09 1.89
CA LYS A 463 17.97 -10.69 1.50
C LYS A 463 18.10 -10.85 -0.02
N LEU A 464 17.07 -11.40 -0.67
CA LEU A 464 17.08 -11.60 -2.12
C LEU A 464 16.97 -10.28 -2.88
N LEU A 465 16.15 -9.34 -2.38
CA LEU A 465 16.01 -8.03 -3.01
C LEU A 465 17.28 -7.19 -2.91
N MET A 466 18.00 -7.26 -1.78
CA MET A 466 19.31 -6.62 -1.64
C MET A 466 20.33 -7.21 -2.62
N GLN A 467 20.32 -8.53 -2.81
CA GLN A 467 21.17 -9.20 -3.80
C GLN A 467 20.82 -8.77 -5.23
N LEU A 468 19.53 -8.74 -5.59
CA LEU A 468 19.06 -8.24 -6.88
C LEU A 468 19.43 -6.77 -7.10
N SER A 469 19.26 -5.95 -6.07
CA SER A 469 19.65 -4.53 -6.08
C SER A 469 21.13 -4.37 -6.45
N ALA A 470 22.02 -5.13 -5.80
CA ALA A 470 23.45 -5.10 -6.10
C ALA A 470 23.77 -5.47 -7.55
N TRP A 471 23.04 -6.41 -8.15
CA TRP A 471 23.22 -6.82 -9.56
C TRP A 471 22.66 -5.80 -10.57
N CYS A 472 21.69 -4.99 -10.19
CA CYS A 472 21.15 -3.91 -11.04
C CYS A 472 22.12 -2.72 -11.21
N TYR A 473 23.14 -2.57 -10.35
CA TYR A 473 24.12 -1.50 -10.48
C TYR A 473 25.28 -1.87 -11.44
N PRO A 474 25.72 -0.93 -12.32
CA PRO A 474 26.85 -1.16 -13.21
C PRO A 474 28.15 -1.29 -12.42
N THR A 475 29.07 -2.11 -12.93
CA THR A 475 30.38 -2.35 -12.31
C THR A 475 31.37 -1.20 -12.49
N SER A 476 31.17 -0.35 -13.50
CA SER A 476 32.16 0.65 -13.94
C SER A 476 32.03 2.04 -13.29
N GLY A 477 31.13 2.20 -12.31
CA GLY A 477 30.91 3.48 -11.61
C GLY A 477 31.78 3.62 -10.36
N LYS A 478 32.29 4.83 -10.09
CA LYS A 478 33.02 5.15 -8.85
C LYS A 478 32.18 4.78 -7.61
N ASP A 479 32.77 3.96 -6.74
CA ASP A 479 32.46 3.74 -5.30
C ASP A 479 31.17 3.04 -4.84
N ARG A 480 30.11 2.87 -5.64
CA ARG A 480 28.81 2.38 -5.08
C ARG A 480 28.65 0.86 -4.99
N ARG A 481 28.97 0.11 -6.05
CA ARG A 481 28.88 -1.36 -6.04
C ARG A 481 29.84 -2.03 -5.05
N PRO A 482 31.12 -1.60 -4.90
CA PRO A 482 32.02 -2.18 -3.92
C PRO A 482 31.49 -2.08 -2.49
N ARG A 483 30.84 -0.97 -2.12
CA ARG A 483 30.26 -0.77 -0.78
C ARG A 483 29.04 -1.65 -0.51
N LEU A 484 28.19 -1.89 -1.52
CA LEU A 484 27.03 -2.80 -1.40
C LEU A 484 27.47 -4.27 -1.38
N VAL A 485 28.38 -4.64 -2.27
CA VAL A 485 28.93 -6.00 -2.35
C VAL A 485 29.77 -6.34 -1.12
N SER A 486 30.53 -5.38 -0.56
CA SER A 486 31.30 -5.58 0.67
C SER A 486 30.43 -5.71 1.92
N ARG A 487 29.26 -5.05 1.98
CA ARG A 487 28.32 -5.18 3.10
C ARG A 487 27.58 -6.53 3.12
N LEU A 488 27.39 -7.16 1.95
CA LEU A 488 26.59 -8.38 1.80
C LEU A 488 27.40 -9.66 1.56
N GLY A 489 28.73 -9.60 1.45
CA GLY A 489 29.51 -10.74 0.97
C GLY A 489 29.05 -11.20 -0.41
N GLY A 490 28.69 -10.23 -1.28
CA GLY A 490 27.86 -10.47 -2.46
C GLY A 490 28.49 -11.46 -3.43
N LYS A 491 27.78 -12.58 -3.67
CA LYS A 491 28.16 -13.56 -4.69
C LYS A 491 28.07 -12.94 -6.08
N GLU A 492 29.06 -13.24 -6.92
CA GLU A 492 28.98 -12.92 -8.33
C GLU A 492 27.79 -13.62 -8.97
N MET A 493 27.31 -13.06 -10.07
CA MET A 493 26.12 -13.55 -10.77
C MET A 493 26.52 -14.76 -11.64
N THR A 494 26.80 -15.88 -10.99
CA THR A 494 27.13 -17.17 -11.61
C THR A 494 25.88 -18.04 -11.78
N GLU A 495 25.93 -19.00 -12.71
CA GLU A 495 24.82 -19.92 -12.97
C GLU A 495 24.40 -20.69 -11.71
N ASP A 496 25.37 -21.13 -10.90
CA ASP A 496 25.15 -21.84 -9.64
C ASP A 496 24.32 -21.05 -8.61
N VAL A 497 24.34 -19.72 -8.69
CA VAL A 497 23.57 -18.84 -7.81
C VAL A 497 22.20 -18.52 -8.42
N LEU A 498 22.14 -18.38 -9.75
CA LEU A 498 20.92 -18.04 -10.47
C LEU A 498 19.92 -19.20 -10.51
N LEU A 499 20.38 -20.41 -10.85
CA LEU A 499 19.52 -21.58 -11.06
C LEU A 499 18.68 -21.92 -9.82
N PRO A 500 19.22 -21.98 -8.59
CA PRO A 500 18.41 -22.25 -7.40
C PRO A 500 17.31 -21.21 -7.17
N ILE A 501 17.59 -19.94 -7.44
CA ILE A 501 16.62 -18.84 -7.30
C ILE A 501 15.50 -19.00 -8.32
N LEU A 502 15.85 -19.29 -9.58
CA LEU A 502 14.91 -19.47 -10.69
C LEU A 502 14.00 -20.69 -10.46
N MET A 503 14.57 -21.80 -9.97
CA MET A 503 13.83 -23.02 -9.65
C MET A 503 12.91 -22.85 -8.44
N SER A 504 13.35 -22.11 -7.43
CA SER A 504 12.53 -21.84 -6.23
C SER A 504 11.38 -20.87 -6.53
N TYR A 505 11.57 -19.93 -7.45
CA TYR A 505 10.65 -18.82 -7.70
C TYR A 505 10.36 -18.61 -9.21
N PRO A 506 9.87 -19.62 -9.94
CA PRO A 506 9.72 -19.57 -11.40
C PRO A 506 8.66 -18.56 -11.88
N ARG A 507 7.69 -18.25 -11.01
CA ARG A 507 6.60 -17.29 -11.25
C ARG A 507 6.61 -16.15 -10.23
N ALA A 508 7.78 -15.59 -9.95
CA ALA A 508 7.90 -14.44 -9.08
C ALA A 508 7.93 -13.12 -9.86
N LEU A 509 7.32 -12.10 -9.26
CA LEU A 509 7.44 -10.69 -9.64
C LEU A 509 8.29 -9.95 -8.62
N VAL A 510 9.03 -8.95 -9.10
CA VAL A 510 9.83 -8.05 -8.28
C VAL A 510 9.38 -6.62 -8.57
N TRP A 511 9.12 -5.83 -7.53
CA TRP A 511 8.86 -4.40 -7.75
C TRP A 511 10.16 -3.68 -8.06
N VAL A 512 10.08 -2.71 -8.96
CA VAL A 512 11.23 -1.97 -9.45
C VAL A 512 10.90 -0.49 -9.57
N ASN A 513 11.91 0.32 -9.30
CA ASN A 513 11.90 1.75 -9.54
C ASN A 513 12.56 2.02 -10.88
N LEU A 514 11.95 2.91 -11.66
CA LEU A 514 12.40 3.29 -12.99
C LEU A 514 12.60 4.79 -13.02
N SER A 515 13.78 5.23 -13.40
CA SER A 515 14.08 6.65 -13.64
C SER A 515 14.47 6.84 -15.09
N LEU A 516 13.72 7.66 -15.83
CA LEU A 516 14.03 7.94 -17.22
C LEU A 516 15.38 8.67 -17.32
N LEU A 517 16.24 8.21 -18.24
CA LEU A 517 17.55 8.84 -18.47
C LEU A 517 17.43 10.21 -19.14
N ARG A 518 16.29 10.46 -19.80
CA ARG A 518 16.03 11.64 -20.62
C ARG A 518 14.57 12.08 -20.51
N LYS A 519 14.24 13.17 -21.19
CA LYS A 519 12.87 13.68 -21.28
C LYS A 519 11.90 12.58 -21.70
N GLY A 520 10.86 12.41 -20.91
CA GLY A 520 9.73 11.54 -21.13
C GLY A 520 8.83 11.58 -19.91
N ASN A 521 7.57 11.17 -20.08
CA ASN A 521 6.67 10.97 -18.97
C ASN A 521 6.21 9.51 -19.01
N PRO A 522 6.57 8.67 -18.01
CA PRO A 522 5.99 7.35 -17.91
C PRO A 522 4.48 7.46 -17.68
N GLU A 523 3.73 6.48 -18.17
CA GLU A 523 2.28 6.42 -18.02
C GLU A 523 1.88 5.09 -17.37
N LEU A 524 0.66 5.06 -16.82
CA LEU A 524 0.02 3.85 -16.32
C LEU A 524 0.05 2.73 -17.36
N HIS A 525 0.38 1.51 -16.93
CA HIS A 525 0.51 0.29 -17.75
C HIS A 525 1.57 0.38 -18.87
N ALA A 526 2.53 1.31 -18.76
CA ALA A 526 3.68 1.31 -19.66
C ALA A 526 4.44 -0.01 -19.58
N MET A 527 4.88 -0.49 -20.73
CA MET A 527 5.62 -1.73 -20.88
C MET A 527 7.10 -1.49 -20.62
N ILE A 528 7.68 -2.34 -19.79
CA ILE A 528 9.11 -2.40 -19.52
C ILE A 528 9.67 -3.49 -20.43
N CYS A 529 10.61 -3.14 -21.29
CA CYS A 529 11.16 -4.02 -22.31
C CYS A 529 12.69 -4.13 -22.19
N ILE A 530 13.22 -5.28 -22.59
CA ILE A 530 14.65 -5.54 -22.64
C ILE A 530 15.25 -4.84 -23.88
N PRO A 531 16.30 -4.01 -23.73
CA PRO A 531 17.00 -3.42 -24.86
C PRO A 531 17.79 -4.48 -25.63
N THR A 532 17.86 -4.36 -26.95
CA THR A 532 18.78 -5.17 -27.75
C THR A 532 20.22 -4.66 -27.64
N GLU A 533 21.19 -5.46 -28.09
CA GLU A 533 22.59 -5.02 -28.16
C GLU A 533 22.74 -3.76 -29.03
N ASP A 534 22.04 -3.71 -30.16
CA ASP A 534 22.00 -2.52 -31.02
C ASP A 534 21.50 -1.30 -30.27
N ASP A 535 20.43 -1.42 -29.48
CA ASP A 535 19.86 -0.31 -28.72
C ASP A 535 20.92 0.26 -27.73
N LEU A 536 21.69 -0.61 -27.06
CA LEU A 536 22.75 -0.22 -26.13
C LEU A 536 23.98 0.39 -26.81
N VAL A 537 24.36 -0.12 -27.98
CA VAL A 537 25.45 0.44 -28.79
C VAL A 537 25.08 1.84 -29.28
N HIS A 538 23.85 2.04 -29.76
CA HIS A 538 23.38 3.37 -30.19
C HIS A 538 23.35 4.37 -29.03
N LEU A 539 22.86 3.96 -27.86
CA LEU A 539 22.88 4.81 -26.66
C LEU A 539 24.30 5.23 -26.25
N SER A 540 25.29 4.37 -26.49
CA SER A 540 26.69 4.63 -26.16
C SER A 540 27.36 5.56 -27.17
N LYS A 541 27.00 5.44 -28.45
CA LYS A 541 27.50 6.29 -29.55
C LYS A 541 26.91 7.69 -29.50
N ASP A 542 25.59 7.79 -29.38
CA ASP A 542 24.89 9.07 -29.29
C ASP A 542 24.18 9.17 -27.95
N ARG A 543 24.71 10.03 -27.09
CA ARG A 543 24.06 10.32 -25.83
C ARG A 543 22.64 10.84 -26.07
N LEU A 544 22.39 11.64 -27.11
CA LEU A 544 21.10 12.28 -27.43
C LEU A 544 20.01 11.33 -27.93
N PHE A 545 20.37 10.08 -28.21
CA PHE A 545 19.44 9.07 -28.69
C PHE A 545 18.28 8.86 -27.71
N CYS A 546 17.05 9.13 -28.17
CA CYS A 546 15.84 9.01 -27.34
C CYS A 546 15.40 7.56 -27.14
N GLY A 547 15.86 6.66 -28.00
CA GLY A 547 15.43 5.27 -28.09
C GLY A 547 14.82 4.94 -29.45
N PRO A 548 14.68 3.65 -29.76
CA PRO A 548 14.10 3.19 -31.02
C PRO A 548 12.58 3.41 -31.08
N GLN A 549 12.00 3.27 -32.27
CA GLN A 549 10.56 3.28 -32.49
C GLN A 549 10.05 1.87 -32.83
N GLU A 550 8.91 1.48 -32.25
CA GLU A 550 8.20 0.24 -32.58
C GLU A 550 7.57 0.32 -33.97
N PRO A 551 7.71 -0.72 -34.82
CA PRO A 551 6.97 -0.81 -36.07
C PRO A 551 5.46 -0.92 -35.84
N LYS A 552 4.67 -0.40 -36.78
CA LYS A 552 3.20 -0.48 -36.68
C LYS A 552 2.72 -1.90 -36.93
N HIS A 553 1.89 -2.38 -36.01
CA HIS A 553 1.26 -3.70 -36.08
C HIS A 553 0.01 -3.68 -36.98
N ARG A 554 -0.31 -4.82 -37.60
CA ARG A 554 -1.51 -4.97 -38.43
C ARG A 554 -2.73 -5.23 -37.56
N ASP A 555 -3.79 -4.44 -37.77
CA ASP A 555 -5.06 -4.61 -37.07
C ASP A 555 -5.90 -5.72 -37.72
N ILE A 556 -5.75 -6.94 -37.22
CA ILE A 556 -6.45 -8.14 -37.70
C ILE A 556 -7.96 -8.14 -37.39
N PHE A 557 -8.42 -7.28 -36.48
CA PHE A 557 -9.81 -7.23 -36.04
C PHE A 557 -10.64 -6.16 -36.78
N LYS A 558 -9.99 -5.20 -37.45
CA LYS A 558 -10.65 -4.10 -38.17
C LYS A 558 -11.75 -4.58 -39.13
N HIS A 559 -11.45 -5.55 -40.00
CA HIS A 559 -12.41 -6.08 -40.96
C HIS A 559 -13.56 -6.83 -40.27
N LYS A 560 -13.27 -7.59 -39.20
CA LYS A 560 -14.29 -8.29 -38.41
C LYS A 560 -15.28 -7.30 -37.77
N VAL A 561 -14.77 -6.21 -37.20
CA VAL A 561 -15.59 -5.15 -36.59
C VAL A 561 -16.47 -4.44 -37.64
N GLN A 562 -15.93 -4.15 -38.83
CA GLN A 562 -16.71 -3.54 -39.91
C GLN A 562 -17.85 -4.45 -40.36
N LYS A 563 -17.56 -5.73 -40.59
CA LYS A 563 -18.58 -6.74 -40.95
C LYS A 563 -19.68 -6.85 -39.89
N LEU A 564 -19.32 -6.85 -38.60
CA LEU A 564 -20.30 -6.87 -37.51
C LEU A 564 -21.19 -5.61 -37.48
N LYS A 565 -20.62 -4.43 -37.77
CA LYS A 565 -21.42 -3.19 -37.86
C LYS A 565 -22.42 -3.24 -39.01
N GLU A 566 -22.02 -3.77 -40.15
CA GLU A 566 -22.92 -3.95 -41.30
C GLU A 566 -24.06 -4.93 -40.98
N ILE A 567 -23.74 -6.07 -40.33
CA ILE A 567 -24.75 -7.03 -39.88
C ILE A 567 -25.71 -6.40 -38.88
N LYS A 568 -25.21 -5.65 -37.88
CA LYS A 568 -26.04 -4.93 -36.91
C LYS A 568 -26.94 -3.88 -37.58
N ARG A 569 -26.44 -3.20 -38.62
CA ARG A 569 -27.24 -2.22 -39.39
C ARG A 569 -28.37 -2.90 -40.15
N LYS A 570 -28.08 -4.02 -40.85
CA LYS A 570 -29.08 -4.81 -41.57
C LYS A 570 -30.18 -5.36 -40.64
N LYS A 571 -29.80 -5.94 -39.50
CA LYS A 571 -30.78 -6.40 -38.49
C LYS A 571 -31.65 -5.27 -37.98
N LYS A 572 -31.07 -4.09 -37.70
CA LYS A 572 -31.83 -2.93 -37.25
C LYS A 572 -32.79 -2.41 -38.32
N GLU A 573 -32.39 -2.46 -39.60
CA GLU A 573 -33.27 -2.14 -40.73
C GLU A 573 -34.43 -3.16 -40.84
N GLU A 574 -34.15 -4.46 -40.73
CA GLU A 574 -35.17 -5.53 -40.73
C GLU A 574 -36.15 -5.43 -39.54
N ASP A 575 -35.65 -5.14 -38.34
CA ASP A 575 -36.48 -4.94 -37.15
C ASP A 575 -37.36 -3.68 -37.27
N ASN A 576 -36.86 -2.62 -37.90
CA ASN A 576 -37.63 -1.39 -38.12
C ASN A 576 -38.75 -1.61 -39.16
N VAL A 577 -38.51 -2.44 -40.17
CA VAL A 577 -39.54 -2.86 -41.15
C VAL A 577 -40.59 -3.74 -40.48
N LYS A 578 -40.19 -4.70 -39.64
CA LYS A 578 -41.12 -5.54 -38.86
C LYS A 578 -41.92 -4.77 -37.82
N ALA A 579 -41.40 -3.67 -37.28
CA ALA A 579 -42.14 -2.80 -36.35
C ALA A 579 -43.20 -1.91 -37.05
N GLN A 580 -43.11 -1.72 -38.37
CA GLN A 580 -44.11 -0.99 -39.17
C GLN A 580 -45.25 -1.88 -39.69
N GLU A 581 -45.09 -3.21 -39.68
CA GLU A 581 -46.15 -4.17 -40.00
C GLU A 581 -46.66 -4.84 -38.71
N SER A 582 -47.82 -4.42 -38.22
CA SER A 582 -48.43 -4.94 -37.00
C SER A 582 -48.77 -6.44 -37.07
N ASN A 583 -48.21 -7.26 -36.16
CA ASN A 583 -48.88 -8.38 -35.44
C ASN A 583 -47.95 -9.04 -34.38
N PRO A 584 -48.48 -9.69 -33.32
CA PRO A 584 -47.75 -10.06 -32.09
C PRO A 584 -46.81 -11.28 -32.25
N PRO A 585 -45.85 -11.51 -31.33
CA PRO A 585 -44.72 -12.38 -31.58
C PRO A 585 -45.05 -13.86 -31.35
N SER A 586 -44.65 -14.72 -32.30
CA SER A 586 -44.50 -16.15 -32.08
C SER A 586 -43.01 -16.50 -31.96
N VAL A 587 -42.65 -16.95 -30.74
CA VAL A 587 -41.51 -17.81 -30.36
C VAL A 587 -40.09 -17.24 -30.59
N PRO A 588 -39.24 -17.16 -29.53
CA PRO A 588 -37.84 -16.79 -29.69
C PRO A 588 -37.04 -17.97 -30.23
N GLU A 589 -36.44 -17.82 -31.41
CA GLU A 589 -35.33 -18.69 -31.83
C GLU A 589 -34.13 -18.43 -30.91
N LYS A 590 -34.05 -19.23 -29.85
CA LYS A 590 -32.79 -19.55 -29.18
C LYS A 590 -31.97 -20.40 -30.15
N GLU A 591 -31.01 -19.79 -30.83
CA GLU A 591 -29.70 -20.39 -31.17
C GLU A 591 -28.89 -19.40 -32.01
N ARG A 592 -27.58 -19.29 -31.72
CA ARG A 592 -26.55 -18.37 -32.28
C ARG A 592 -26.30 -17.03 -31.56
N THR A 593 -26.39 -17.01 -30.23
CA THR A 593 -25.92 -15.86 -29.41
C THR A 593 -24.62 -16.12 -28.65
N GLU A 594 -23.80 -17.07 -29.07
CA GLU A 594 -22.59 -17.48 -28.31
C GLU A 594 -21.26 -16.86 -28.78
N GLU A 595 -21.18 -16.13 -29.91
CA GLU A 595 -19.90 -15.60 -30.40
C GLU A 595 -19.90 -14.11 -30.77
N CYS A 596 -20.71 -13.28 -30.12
CA CYS A 596 -20.59 -11.83 -30.28
C CYS A 596 -20.00 -11.19 -29.03
N LYS A 597 -18.81 -11.65 -28.59
CA LYS A 597 -17.96 -10.83 -27.70
C LYS A 597 -17.83 -9.45 -28.34
N ASP A 598 -18.14 -8.39 -27.59
CA ASP A 598 -18.16 -7.02 -28.08
C ASP A 598 -16.79 -6.61 -28.63
N LEU A 599 -16.59 -6.82 -29.94
CA LEU A 599 -15.35 -6.43 -30.62
C LEU A 599 -15.29 -4.91 -30.69
N ILE A 600 -14.44 -4.31 -29.87
CA ILE A 600 -14.20 -2.87 -29.86
C ILE A 600 -13.02 -2.58 -30.79
N LEU A 601 -13.25 -1.78 -31.84
CA LEU A 601 -12.20 -1.38 -32.79
C LEU A 601 -10.96 -0.85 -32.04
N GLY A 602 -9.78 -1.39 -32.33
CA GLY A 602 -8.53 -0.93 -31.73
C GLY A 602 -8.19 -1.51 -30.35
N LEU A 603 -8.98 -2.46 -29.85
CA LEU A 603 -8.65 -3.30 -28.69
C LEU A 603 -8.52 -4.76 -29.13
N TRP A 604 -7.58 -5.46 -28.51
CA TRP A 604 -7.47 -6.91 -28.68
C TRP A 604 -8.70 -7.60 -28.11
N SER A 605 -9.15 -8.65 -28.78
CA SER A 605 -10.31 -9.45 -28.36
C SER A 605 -9.95 -10.93 -28.36
N GLY A 606 -10.40 -11.66 -27.34
CA GLY A 606 -10.12 -13.09 -27.17
C GLY A 606 -8.83 -13.34 -26.40
N THR A 607 -8.31 -14.57 -26.51
CA THR A 607 -7.08 -14.98 -25.82
C THR A 607 -5.90 -14.14 -26.32
N LEU A 608 -5.08 -13.67 -25.39
CA LEU A 608 -3.88 -12.91 -25.72
C LEU A 608 -2.82 -13.86 -26.32
N PRO A 609 -2.06 -13.43 -27.35
CA PRO A 609 -0.89 -14.16 -27.81
C PRO A 609 0.22 -14.06 -26.75
N ASP A 610 1.38 -14.70 -26.99
CA ASP A 610 2.52 -14.56 -26.10
C ASP A 610 2.89 -13.08 -25.93
N VAL A 611 2.67 -12.57 -24.72
CA VAL A 611 2.87 -11.17 -24.35
C VAL A 611 4.35 -10.78 -24.40
N THR A 612 5.26 -11.75 -24.26
CA THR A 612 6.70 -11.49 -24.23
C THR A 612 7.30 -11.21 -25.60
N SER A 613 6.83 -11.88 -26.66
CA SER A 613 7.34 -11.73 -28.04
C SER A 613 6.41 -10.99 -29.00
N HIS A 614 5.31 -10.40 -28.53
CA HIS A 614 4.39 -9.70 -29.41
C HIS A 614 5.02 -8.47 -30.09
N CYS A 615 5.93 -7.78 -29.41
CA CYS A 615 6.61 -6.59 -29.92
C CYS A 615 8.06 -6.87 -30.31
N SER A 616 8.69 -5.93 -31.03
CA SER A 616 10.08 -6.10 -31.46
C SER A 616 11.09 -6.20 -30.30
N ARG A 617 10.74 -5.69 -29.11
CA ARG A 617 11.55 -5.84 -27.90
C ARG A 617 10.82 -6.74 -26.92
N THR A 618 11.56 -7.64 -26.29
CA THR A 618 11.03 -8.59 -25.31
C THR A 618 10.47 -7.86 -24.10
N LEU A 619 9.22 -8.14 -23.77
CA LEU A 619 8.56 -7.55 -22.60
C LEU A 619 9.04 -8.22 -21.31
N LEU A 620 9.46 -7.40 -20.36
CA LEU A 620 9.96 -7.78 -19.04
C LEU A 620 8.93 -7.55 -17.92
N GLY A 621 8.11 -6.52 -18.04
CA GLY A 621 7.19 -6.11 -16.97
C GLY A 621 6.32 -4.93 -17.34
N TYR A 622 5.58 -4.41 -16.35
CA TYR A 622 4.68 -3.28 -16.52
C TYR A 622 4.79 -2.27 -15.38
N VAL A 623 4.47 -1.03 -15.70
CA VAL A 623 4.37 0.09 -14.76
C VAL A 623 2.97 0.16 -14.16
N THR A 624 2.88 0.22 -12.83
CA THR A 624 1.62 0.43 -12.09
C THR A 624 1.42 1.89 -11.73
N ARG A 625 2.49 2.64 -11.46
CA ARG A 625 2.46 4.09 -11.20
C ARG A 625 3.57 4.76 -11.99
N GLY A 626 3.26 5.83 -12.71
CA GLY A 626 4.27 6.58 -13.44
C GLY A 626 3.80 7.99 -13.73
N ASP A 627 4.68 8.95 -13.45
CA ASP A 627 4.48 10.37 -13.72
C ASP A 627 5.83 11.12 -13.71
N PHE A 628 5.77 12.43 -13.93
CA PHE A 628 6.92 13.30 -13.75
C PHE A 628 7.14 13.59 -12.27
N SER A 629 8.31 13.22 -11.75
CA SER A 629 8.68 13.48 -10.36
C SER A 629 9.26 14.88 -10.22
N LEU A 630 8.58 15.71 -9.43
CA LEU A 630 9.11 17.02 -9.05
C LEU A 630 10.31 16.91 -8.08
N ALA A 631 10.47 15.77 -7.40
CA ALA A 631 11.56 15.54 -6.46
C ALA A 631 12.90 15.31 -7.17
N THR A 632 12.89 14.71 -8.36
CA THR A 632 14.10 14.49 -9.17
C THR A 632 14.17 15.35 -10.43
N GLY A 633 13.06 15.91 -10.89
CA GLY A 633 13.00 16.66 -12.13
C GLY A 633 13.05 15.77 -13.39
N CYS A 634 12.70 14.49 -13.27
CA CYS A 634 12.59 13.57 -14.40
C CYS A 634 11.35 12.66 -14.28
N GLY A 635 11.05 11.92 -15.34
CA GLY A 635 9.98 10.92 -15.29
C GLY A 635 10.39 9.71 -14.45
N GLU A 636 9.59 9.41 -13.43
CA GLU A 636 9.80 8.27 -12.54
C GLU A 636 8.60 7.35 -12.59
N ALA A 637 8.86 6.05 -12.45
CA ALA A 637 7.83 5.05 -12.44
C ALA A 637 8.15 3.95 -11.44
N LEU A 638 7.09 3.38 -10.90
CA LEU A 638 7.08 2.17 -10.12
C LEU A 638 6.35 1.09 -10.93
N GLY A 639 6.95 -0.09 -11.00
CA GLY A 639 6.36 -1.21 -11.72
C GLY A 639 6.80 -2.54 -11.16
N PHE A 640 6.34 -3.61 -11.81
CA PHE A 640 6.73 -4.97 -11.50
C PHE A 640 7.29 -5.64 -12.74
N VAL A 641 8.36 -6.41 -12.54
CA VAL A 641 9.02 -7.21 -13.58
C VAL A 641 9.04 -8.67 -13.16
N SER A 642 9.07 -9.57 -14.14
CA SER A 642 9.32 -10.98 -13.89
C SER A 642 10.73 -11.18 -13.35
N LEU A 643 10.88 -11.95 -12.25
CA LEU A 643 12.18 -12.29 -11.68
C LEU A 643 13.04 -13.06 -12.69
N THR A 644 12.45 -14.05 -13.36
CA THR A 644 13.14 -14.88 -14.35
C THR A 644 13.62 -14.02 -15.52
N GLY A 645 12.74 -13.18 -16.08
CA GLY A 645 13.12 -12.22 -17.12
C GLY A 645 14.19 -11.21 -16.68
N LEU A 646 14.14 -10.75 -15.43
CA LEU A 646 15.12 -9.81 -14.88
C LEU A 646 16.50 -10.46 -14.78
N LEU A 647 16.58 -11.68 -14.27
CA LEU A 647 17.84 -12.42 -14.16
C LEU A 647 18.43 -12.76 -15.54
N CYS A 648 17.61 -13.20 -16.50
CA CYS A 648 18.06 -13.42 -17.88
C CYS A 648 18.59 -12.13 -18.51
N MET A 649 17.88 -11.01 -18.35
CA MET A 649 18.31 -9.71 -18.85
C MET A 649 19.63 -9.29 -18.21
N LEU A 650 19.72 -9.34 -16.88
CA LEU A 650 20.92 -8.96 -16.17
C LEU A 650 22.08 -9.84 -16.64
N HIS A 651 21.92 -11.15 -16.75
CA HIS A 651 22.97 -12.05 -17.26
C HIS A 651 23.50 -11.64 -18.64
N GLY A 652 22.61 -11.37 -19.61
CA GLY A 652 23.01 -10.96 -20.96
C GLY A 652 23.52 -9.51 -21.11
N GLN A 653 23.28 -8.63 -20.14
CA GLN A 653 23.70 -7.22 -20.25
C GLN A 653 25.19 -7.01 -19.97
N PRO A 654 25.87 -6.12 -20.72
CA PRO A 654 27.25 -5.74 -20.43
C PRO A 654 27.35 -5.02 -19.08
N ALA A 655 28.51 -5.14 -18.45
CA ALA A 655 28.68 -4.79 -17.03
C ALA A 655 28.48 -3.29 -16.74
N ASP A 656 28.74 -2.41 -17.71
CA ASP A 656 28.52 -0.96 -17.62
C ASP A 656 27.08 -0.52 -17.93
N LYS A 657 26.25 -1.40 -18.49
CA LYS A 657 24.85 -1.14 -18.85
C LYS A 657 23.84 -1.93 -18.01
N LYS A 658 24.28 -2.64 -16.97
CA LYS A 658 23.39 -3.35 -16.05
C LYS A 658 22.30 -2.40 -15.54
N GLY A 659 21.06 -2.87 -15.58
CA GLY A 659 19.88 -2.13 -15.12
C GLY A 659 19.39 -1.07 -16.10
N ILE A 660 19.88 -1.01 -17.35
CA ILE A 660 19.27 -0.18 -18.39
C ILE A 660 18.13 -0.95 -19.04
N VAL A 661 16.95 -0.33 -19.09
CA VAL A 661 15.74 -0.91 -19.70
C VAL A 661 15.09 0.09 -20.66
N LEU A 662 14.19 -0.40 -21.49
CA LEU A 662 13.33 0.45 -22.32
C LEU A 662 11.93 0.52 -21.73
N LEU A 663 11.33 1.71 -21.79
CA LEU A 663 9.94 1.95 -21.42
C LEU A 663 9.15 2.39 -22.65
N ARG A 664 7.98 1.79 -22.87
CA ARG A 664 7.04 2.20 -23.92
C ARG A 664 5.65 2.43 -23.33
N THR A 665 5.10 3.62 -23.50
CA THR A 665 3.74 3.91 -23.06
C THR A 665 2.71 3.23 -23.99
N PRO A 666 1.53 2.80 -23.49
CA PRO A 666 0.54 2.06 -24.28
C PRO A 666 0.10 2.77 -25.57
N ALA A 667 0.04 4.10 -25.53
CA ALA A 667 -0.42 4.95 -26.62
C ALA A 667 0.69 5.46 -27.56
N SER A 668 1.93 5.00 -27.38
CA SER A 668 3.10 5.46 -28.14
C SER A 668 3.88 4.31 -28.77
N LEU A 669 4.53 4.58 -29.90
CA LEU A 669 5.51 3.68 -30.52
C LEU A 669 6.93 3.94 -30.02
N GLN A 670 7.18 5.07 -29.35
CA GLN A 670 8.52 5.47 -28.94
C GLN A 670 8.96 4.73 -27.68
N TYR A 671 10.06 3.97 -27.76
CA TYR A 671 10.76 3.47 -26.58
C TYR A 671 11.65 4.56 -26.00
N ARG A 672 11.76 4.60 -24.67
CA ARG A 672 12.63 5.52 -23.94
C ARG A 672 13.50 4.74 -22.96
N PHE A 673 14.77 5.10 -22.84
CA PHE A 673 15.64 4.46 -21.85
C PHE A 673 15.31 4.91 -20.43
N ALA A 674 15.24 3.93 -19.53
CA ALA A 674 15.13 4.10 -18.10
C ALA A 674 16.25 3.32 -17.40
N ARG A 675 16.62 3.79 -16.21
CA ARG A 675 17.40 3.04 -15.26
C ARG A 675 16.46 2.33 -14.29
N LEU A 676 16.64 1.03 -14.18
CA LEU A 676 15.98 0.15 -13.23
C LEU A 676 16.83 0.06 -11.95
N SER A 677 16.19 0.32 -10.81
CA SER A 677 16.76 0.10 -9.48
C SER A 677 15.77 -0.67 -8.61
N ILE A 678 16.30 -1.46 -7.68
CA ILE A 678 15.54 -2.08 -6.61
C ILE A 678 16.04 -1.42 -5.33
N GLU A 679 15.20 -0.60 -4.71
CA GLU A 679 15.50 0.04 -3.42
C GLU A 679 14.87 -0.82 -2.33
N VAL A 680 15.69 -1.24 -1.38
CA VAL A 680 15.34 -2.07 -0.23
C VAL A 680 15.75 -1.33 1.03
#